data_AF-A0AAV4HC96-F1
#
_entry.id   AF-A0AAV4HC96-F1
#
_cell.length_a   1.000
_cell.length_b   1.000
_cell.length_c   1.000
_cell.angle_alpha   90.00
_cell.angle_beta   90.00
_cell.angle_gamma   90.00
#
_symmetry.space_group_name_H-M   'P 1'
#
loop_
_entity.id
_entity.type
_entity.pdbx_description
1 polymer ?
#
loop_
_entity_poly.entity_id
_entity_poly.type
_entity_poly.pdbx_seq_one_letter_code
_entity_poly.pdbx_strand_id
1 'polypeptide(L)'
;MKKKKKKKKKKKKKKKKKKKKKKKMMMEEEDEEVNFVMKNGEPNVAGETVDEVQGVRVAIAGEGKSDEAPRPAGARDSKAEEEEMHRLAKELGRERGLPPEEAAKILYKHMSEDKPHNRGWYRMNAIRGLTGGKKLIPKVMSAFQDVYERVQLPEEERPSQDTISNNVDHSKGGRHPVVQFTAAAVAVMENEGKVRLGIKRTGLLDVPVTVRVETINGTAVSGEDYKPFNGLVEFKKKETLREIWIEIVDDFEWEPDEFFFAKLKVETDDGCVLGPVSICEVTIINDDEPGTLAFSKPSFVIKETGLKALIPVVRLGGADGHVSVRWSTKDITALEGKDYQGKEGLLEFDNQETTKNIIIPLFESNKEERDESFSIELGETDGGATLGKISKTIVTIVNDEEFNGLVSRILNMTKANLDALELQKTTYMQQFIEAMNVNGGDIESATFLDYILHFLTFFWKILFAFIPPAQYFGGWPAFIISLAVIGLMTAIIGDLAGIFGCLIGLEDAITAITLVALGTSMPDTFASKTAAVMEKTADSSVGNVNGSNSVNVFLGLGLPWLLASIYHEVKGGSFMVPADSLGFSVVLYSIAAVIALTTLVVRRNIPSIGGELGGPKVPKIISSALFVTLWVLYILFSALQAKGVISIQIGASSGKE
;
A
#
# COMPACT_ATOMS: atom_id res chain seq x y z
N MET A 1 -22.27 -64.53 5.95
CA MET A 1 -21.64 -63.19 5.75
C MET A 1 -20.38 -62.87 6.60
N LYS A 2 -20.31 -63.17 7.92
CA LYS A 2 -19.25 -62.68 8.84
C LYS A 2 -17.78 -62.89 8.34
N LYS A 3 -17.44 -64.03 7.71
CA LYS A 3 -16.08 -64.29 7.14
C LYS A 3 -15.66 -63.28 6.04
N LYS A 4 -16.57 -62.83 5.14
CA LYS A 4 -16.28 -61.81 4.10
C LYS A 4 -15.96 -60.43 4.73
N LYS A 5 -16.69 -60.00 5.79
CA LYS A 5 -16.41 -58.75 6.53
C LYS A 5 -15.02 -58.80 7.22
N LYS A 6 -14.62 -59.93 7.85
CA LYS A 6 -13.26 -60.12 8.41
C LYS A 6 -12.15 -60.03 7.33
N LYS A 7 -12.33 -60.65 6.15
CA LYS A 7 -11.37 -60.51 5.02
C LYS A 7 -11.25 -59.05 4.52
N LYS A 8 -12.36 -58.29 4.37
CA LYS A 8 -12.32 -56.85 4.00
C LYS A 8 -11.60 -56.00 5.07
N LYS A 9 -11.84 -56.21 6.38
CA LYS A 9 -11.09 -55.51 7.45
C LYS A 9 -9.58 -55.84 7.43
N LYS A 10 -9.17 -57.10 7.22
CA LYS A 10 -7.74 -57.47 7.06
C LYS A 10 -7.11 -56.81 5.82
N LYS A 11 -7.79 -56.76 4.66
CA LYS A 11 -7.28 -56.03 3.46
C LYS A 11 -7.14 -54.51 3.72
N LYS A 12 -8.10 -53.84 4.38
CA LYS A 12 -7.97 -52.42 4.76
C LYS A 12 -6.80 -52.18 5.75
N LYS A 13 -6.60 -53.03 6.77
CA LYS A 13 -5.42 -52.92 7.67
C LYS A 13 -4.09 -53.13 6.91
N LYS A 14 -3.99 -54.10 5.98
CA LYS A 14 -2.77 -54.26 5.13
C LYS A 14 -2.53 -53.04 4.23
N LYS A 15 -3.56 -52.45 3.59
CA LYS A 15 -3.40 -51.19 2.83
C LYS A 15 -2.94 -50.02 3.71
N LYS A 16 -3.51 -49.82 4.92
CA LYS A 16 -3.02 -48.78 5.85
C LYS A 16 -1.57 -49.00 6.30
N LYS A 17 -1.15 -50.25 6.60
CA LYS A 17 0.27 -50.54 6.91
C LYS A 17 1.20 -50.26 5.73
N LYS A 18 0.85 -50.64 4.48
CA LYS A 18 1.64 -50.27 3.29
C LYS A 18 1.73 -48.75 3.09
N LYS A 19 0.63 -48.00 3.27
CA LYS A 19 0.65 -46.53 3.13
C LYS A 19 1.50 -45.85 4.22
N LYS A 20 1.46 -46.32 5.48
CA LYS A 20 2.40 -45.86 6.53
C LYS A 20 3.86 -46.20 6.22
N LYS A 21 4.17 -47.42 5.73
CA LYS A 21 5.56 -47.78 5.38
C LYS A 21 6.09 -46.95 4.19
N LYS A 22 5.26 -46.67 3.17
CA LYS A 22 5.65 -45.77 2.07
C LYS A 22 5.86 -44.32 2.54
N LYS A 23 5.04 -43.81 3.47
CA LYS A 23 5.28 -42.46 4.05
C LYS A 23 6.56 -42.41 4.90
N LYS A 24 6.93 -43.48 5.62
CA LYS A 24 8.21 -43.51 6.36
C LYS A 24 9.42 -43.52 5.42
N MET A 25 9.40 -44.33 4.36
CA MET A 25 10.50 -44.35 3.39
C MET A 25 10.67 -43.01 2.65
N MET A 26 9.58 -42.32 2.29
CA MET A 26 9.71 -40.98 1.67
C MET A 26 10.28 -39.93 2.63
N MET A 27 10.00 -40.02 3.94
CA MET A 27 10.64 -39.15 4.94
C MET A 27 12.11 -39.53 5.18
N GLU A 28 12.43 -40.83 5.13
CA GLU A 28 13.83 -41.31 5.21
C GLU A 28 14.64 -40.94 3.95
N GLU A 29 14.01 -40.85 2.76
CA GLU A 29 14.63 -40.32 1.52
C GLU A 29 14.82 -38.79 1.60
N GLU A 30 13.82 -38.03 2.08
CA GLU A 30 13.93 -36.57 2.30
C GLU A 30 15.05 -36.23 3.32
N ASP A 31 15.18 -37.00 4.41
CA ASP A 31 16.24 -36.81 5.42
C ASP A 31 17.66 -37.17 4.89
N GLU A 32 17.78 -38.09 3.92
CA GLU A 32 19.07 -38.40 3.27
C GLU A 32 19.47 -37.36 2.20
N GLU A 33 18.51 -36.82 1.44
CA GLU A 33 18.77 -35.76 0.44
C GLU A 33 19.25 -34.46 1.09
N VAL A 34 18.63 -34.05 2.21
CA VAL A 34 19.04 -32.85 2.99
C VAL A 34 20.45 -33.03 3.59
N ASN A 35 20.79 -34.22 4.09
CA ASN A 35 22.13 -34.49 4.63
C ASN A 35 23.23 -34.57 3.55
N PHE A 36 22.89 -34.84 2.28
CA PHE A 36 23.86 -34.83 1.19
C PHE A 36 24.22 -33.41 0.74
N VAL A 37 23.25 -32.48 0.76
CA VAL A 37 23.47 -31.06 0.43
C VAL A 37 24.33 -30.34 1.49
N MET A 38 24.12 -30.65 2.78
CA MET A 38 24.83 -30.00 3.89
C MET A 38 26.31 -30.39 4.04
N LYS A 39 26.90 -31.19 3.14
CA LYS A 39 28.25 -31.76 3.31
C LYS A 39 29.30 -31.39 2.26
N ASN A 40 28.93 -30.67 1.20
CA ASN A 40 29.82 -30.35 0.06
C ASN A 40 29.74 -28.88 -0.37
N GLY A 41 29.48 -27.95 0.56
CA GLY A 41 29.01 -26.59 0.27
C GLY A 41 29.82 -25.41 0.83
N GLU A 42 31.08 -25.60 1.22
CA GLU A 42 31.96 -24.49 1.67
C GLU A 42 33.22 -24.39 0.80
N PRO A 43 33.49 -23.25 0.15
CA PRO A 43 34.83 -22.91 -0.33
C PRO A 43 35.67 -22.36 0.84
N ASN A 44 36.83 -22.98 1.09
CA ASN A 44 37.82 -22.52 2.06
C ASN A 44 38.11 -21.00 1.93
N VAL A 45 37.93 -20.25 3.01
CA VAL A 45 38.67 -19.02 3.27
C VAL A 45 39.63 -19.33 4.41
N ALA A 46 40.90 -19.53 4.09
CA ALA A 46 41.94 -19.66 5.10
C ALA A 46 42.13 -18.31 5.79
N GLY A 47 42.08 -18.29 7.12
CA GLY A 47 42.47 -17.13 7.90
C GLY A 47 43.99 -17.05 8.03
N GLU A 48 44.54 -15.85 7.84
CA GLU A 48 45.82 -15.47 8.44
C GLU A 48 45.55 -14.49 9.58
N THR A 49 46.32 -14.66 10.65
CA THR A 49 46.14 -14.02 11.96
C THR A 49 46.70 -12.60 11.99
N VAL A 50 46.02 -11.70 12.69
CA VAL A 50 46.57 -10.39 13.05
C VAL A 50 47.37 -10.53 14.34
N ASP A 51 48.69 -10.31 14.27
CA ASP A 51 49.54 -10.05 15.43
C ASP A 51 49.78 -8.55 15.58
N GLU A 52 49.78 -8.06 16.82
CA GLU A 52 50.10 -6.67 17.16
C GLU A 52 51.61 -6.39 17.05
N VAL A 53 52.02 -5.38 16.26
CA VAL A 53 53.26 -4.62 16.55
C VAL A 53 53.08 -3.12 16.29
N GLN A 54 53.63 -2.35 17.23
CA GLN A 54 53.76 -0.90 17.35
C GLN A 54 53.83 -0.06 16.06
N GLY A 55 53.18 1.09 16.12
CA GLY A 55 53.03 2.02 15.01
C GLY A 55 54.23 2.88 14.61
N VAL A 56 53.96 3.74 13.64
CA VAL A 56 54.65 5.01 13.37
C VAL A 56 53.65 5.92 12.64
N ARG A 57 53.56 7.20 13.03
CA ARG A 57 52.89 8.23 12.23
C ARG A 57 53.83 8.71 11.14
N VAL A 58 53.43 8.60 9.88
CA VAL A 58 53.92 9.47 8.80
C VAL A 58 52.73 9.89 7.95
N ALA A 59 52.59 11.19 7.74
CA ALA A 59 51.72 11.77 6.72
C ALA A 59 52.59 12.27 5.55
N ILE A 60 52.03 12.30 4.33
CA ILE A 60 52.21 13.31 3.26
C ILE A 60 51.93 12.69 1.86
N ALA A 61 51.15 13.42 1.05
CA ALA A 61 50.94 13.27 -0.41
C ALA A 61 50.34 11.94 -0.93
N GLY A 62 49.63 11.91 -2.06
CA GLY A 62 49.19 12.99 -2.95
C GLY A 62 48.88 12.48 -4.36
N GLU A 63 47.73 12.89 -4.90
CA GLU A 63 47.24 12.68 -6.29
C GLU A 63 46.95 11.24 -6.78
N GLY A 64 45.91 11.12 -7.63
CA GLY A 64 45.48 9.83 -8.19
C GLY A 64 43.99 9.75 -8.54
N LYS A 65 43.41 10.74 -9.24
CA LYS A 65 42.09 10.56 -9.86
C LYS A 65 42.21 9.55 -11.01
N SER A 66 41.72 8.33 -10.80
CA SER A 66 41.34 7.44 -11.90
C SER A 66 39.91 7.76 -12.32
N ASP A 67 39.71 8.20 -13.55
CA ASP A 67 38.36 8.43 -14.10
C ASP A 67 37.56 7.13 -14.11
N GLU A 68 36.55 7.04 -13.25
CA GLU A 68 35.61 5.94 -13.24
C GLU A 68 34.72 6.04 -14.48
N ALA A 69 34.73 5.01 -15.33
CA ALA A 69 33.91 5.00 -16.54
C ALA A 69 32.42 5.18 -16.19
N PRO A 70 31.65 6.01 -16.92
CA PRO A 70 30.27 6.28 -16.58
C PRO A 70 29.45 4.98 -16.62
N ARG A 71 28.98 4.56 -15.45
CA ARG A 71 28.14 3.36 -15.30
C ARG A 71 26.87 3.51 -16.16
N PRO A 72 26.35 2.45 -16.79
CA PRO A 72 25.19 2.54 -17.66
C PRO A 72 23.97 3.03 -16.87
N ALA A 73 23.35 4.12 -17.35
CA ALA A 73 22.13 4.66 -16.78
C ALA A 73 20.98 3.64 -16.89
N GLY A 74 20.58 3.05 -15.76
CA GLY A 74 19.50 2.06 -15.72
C GLY A 74 19.52 1.10 -14.53
N ALA A 75 20.65 0.93 -13.84
CA ALA A 75 20.68 0.18 -12.58
C ALA A 75 20.39 1.11 -11.40
N ARG A 76 19.17 1.04 -10.82
CA ARG A 76 18.97 1.46 -9.42
C ARG A 76 19.87 0.57 -8.55
N ASP A 77 20.40 1.13 -7.47
CA ASP A 77 21.21 0.36 -6.52
C ASP A 77 20.32 -0.74 -5.91
N SER A 78 20.75 -2.01 -5.94
CA SER A 78 19.86 -3.13 -5.59
C SER A 78 19.39 -3.08 -4.13
N LYS A 79 20.17 -2.40 -3.28
CA LYS A 79 19.79 -2.10 -1.90
C LYS A 79 18.66 -1.06 -1.82
N ALA A 80 18.71 -0.02 -2.64
CA ALA A 80 17.68 1.02 -2.67
C ALA A 80 16.32 0.47 -3.13
N GLU A 81 16.30 -0.43 -4.12
CA GLU A 81 15.05 -1.13 -4.51
C GLU A 81 14.50 -2.01 -3.38
N GLU A 82 15.37 -2.69 -2.63
CA GLU A 82 14.94 -3.56 -1.53
C GLU A 82 14.46 -2.75 -0.31
N GLU A 83 15.09 -1.61 0.00
CA GLU A 83 14.64 -0.64 1.00
C GLU A 83 13.29 0.01 0.64
N GLU A 84 13.12 0.44 -0.63
CA GLU A 84 11.87 1.01 -1.16
C GLU A 84 10.70 0.01 -1.06
N MET A 85 10.93 -1.24 -1.48
CA MET A 85 9.97 -2.33 -1.34
C MET A 85 9.61 -2.61 0.13
N HIS A 86 10.60 -2.59 1.03
CA HIS A 86 10.38 -2.87 2.45
C HIS A 86 9.65 -1.73 3.18
N ARG A 87 9.85 -0.48 2.74
CA ARG A 87 9.09 0.70 3.19
C ARG A 87 7.62 0.58 2.77
N LEU A 88 7.36 0.38 1.48
CA LEU A 88 5.98 0.33 0.96
C LEU A 88 5.19 -0.88 1.51
N ALA A 89 5.83 -2.03 1.72
CA ALA A 89 5.22 -3.17 2.41
C ALA A 89 4.78 -2.82 3.85
N LYS A 90 5.56 -1.99 4.55
CA LYS A 90 5.27 -1.52 5.92
C LYS A 90 4.14 -0.49 5.96
N GLU A 91 4.00 0.33 4.92
CA GLU A 91 2.89 1.27 4.77
C GLU A 91 1.58 0.54 4.43
N LEU A 92 1.60 -0.39 3.47
CA LEU A 92 0.43 -1.23 3.13
C LEU A 92 0.00 -2.13 4.29
N GLY A 93 0.92 -2.60 5.13
CA GLY A 93 0.63 -3.35 6.36
C GLY A 93 -0.04 -2.53 7.47
N ARG A 94 -0.18 -1.21 7.32
CA ARG A 94 -0.87 -0.31 8.28
C ARG A 94 -2.29 0.06 7.85
N GLU A 95 -2.68 -0.19 6.60
CA GLU A 95 -4.02 0.12 6.11
C GLU A 95 -5.09 -0.80 6.71
N ARG A 96 -6.14 -0.22 7.28
CA ARG A 96 -7.17 -0.98 8.01
C ARG A 96 -8.13 -1.65 7.04
N GLY A 97 -8.09 -2.98 7.00
CA GLY A 97 -9.01 -3.81 6.20
C GLY A 97 -8.47 -4.25 4.85
N LEU A 98 -7.19 -3.96 4.54
CA LEU A 98 -6.54 -4.44 3.32
C LEU A 98 -6.04 -5.90 3.50
N PRO A 99 -6.50 -6.88 2.69
CA PRO A 99 -5.99 -8.24 2.77
C PRO A 99 -4.51 -8.33 2.36
N PRO A 100 -3.69 -9.22 2.96
CA PRO A 100 -2.26 -9.36 2.63
C PRO A 100 -2.00 -9.70 1.15
N GLU A 101 -2.93 -10.40 0.51
CA GLU A 101 -2.85 -10.78 -0.91
C GLU A 101 -3.08 -9.57 -1.84
N GLU A 102 -4.03 -8.68 -1.51
CA GLU A 102 -4.22 -7.42 -2.25
C GLU A 102 -3.08 -6.44 -1.99
N ALA A 103 -2.57 -6.35 -0.75
CA ALA A 103 -1.36 -5.58 -0.44
C ALA A 103 -0.16 -6.04 -1.30
N ALA A 104 0.05 -7.35 -1.43
CA ALA A 104 1.09 -7.90 -2.30
C ALA A 104 0.84 -7.62 -3.80
N LYS A 105 -0.41 -7.68 -4.28
CA LYS A 105 -0.77 -7.29 -5.68
C LYS A 105 -0.50 -5.81 -5.94
N ILE A 106 -0.81 -4.93 -4.98
CA ILE A 106 -0.57 -3.47 -5.04
C ILE A 106 0.92 -3.16 -5.07
N LEU A 107 1.69 -3.71 -4.11
CA LEU A 107 3.15 -3.53 -4.04
C LEU A 107 3.84 -4.04 -5.31
N TYR A 108 3.48 -5.24 -5.76
CA TYR A 108 3.98 -5.83 -7.00
C TYR A 108 3.69 -4.94 -8.22
N LYS A 109 2.46 -4.40 -8.34
CA LYS A 109 2.09 -3.57 -9.48
C LYS A 109 2.98 -2.34 -9.57
N HIS A 110 3.18 -1.65 -8.45
CA HIS A 110 4.08 -0.50 -8.35
C HIS A 110 5.53 -0.87 -8.70
N MET A 111 6.09 -1.92 -8.07
CA MET A 111 7.46 -2.40 -8.34
C MET A 111 7.66 -2.88 -9.80
N SER A 112 6.60 -3.33 -10.48
CA SER A 112 6.66 -3.70 -11.89
C SER A 112 6.54 -2.49 -12.82
N GLU A 113 5.72 -1.49 -12.49
CA GLU A 113 5.54 -0.28 -13.32
C GLU A 113 6.79 0.61 -13.32
N ASP A 114 7.53 0.64 -12.21
CA ASP A 114 8.75 1.45 -12.05
C ASP A 114 10.00 0.86 -12.75
N LYS A 115 9.97 -0.42 -13.16
CA LYS A 115 11.14 -1.12 -13.71
C LYS A 115 11.27 -0.96 -15.23
N PRO A 116 12.48 -0.69 -15.76
CA PRO A 116 12.73 -0.70 -17.20
C PRO A 116 12.66 -2.13 -17.75
N HIS A 117 11.71 -2.39 -18.65
CA HIS A 117 11.51 -3.72 -19.22
C HIS A 117 12.33 -3.97 -20.48
N ASN A 118 12.80 -5.21 -20.66
CA ASN A 118 13.46 -5.61 -21.90
C ASN A 118 12.45 -5.99 -23.01
N ARG A 119 12.92 -6.05 -24.26
CA ARG A 119 12.08 -6.40 -25.43
C ARG A 119 11.40 -7.78 -25.33
N GLY A 120 12.02 -8.74 -24.65
CA GLY A 120 11.47 -10.07 -24.42
C GLY A 120 10.22 -10.04 -23.55
N TRP A 121 10.21 -9.18 -22.52
CA TRP A 121 9.07 -8.98 -21.63
C TRP A 121 7.81 -8.52 -22.40
N TYR A 122 7.92 -7.52 -23.29
CA TYR A 122 6.77 -7.04 -24.08
C TYR A 122 6.21 -8.10 -25.04
N ARG A 123 7.10 -8.85 -25.71
CA ARG A 123 6.70 -9.99 -26.56
C ARG A 123 5.96 -11.05 -25.77
N MET A 124 6.47 -11.40 -24.58
CA MET A 124 5.83 -12.38 -23.71
C MET A 124 4.50 -11.90 -23.14
N ASN A 125 4.39 -10.63 -22.73
CA ASN A 125 3.13 -10.05 -22.26
C ASN A 125 2.05 -10.10 -23.35
N ALA A 126 2.41 -9.73 -24.58
CA ALA A 126 1.50 -9.80 -25.73
C ALA A 126 1.06 -11.24 -26.05
N ILE A 127 1.99 -12.21 -26.08
CA ILE A 127 1.66 -13.62 -26.35
C ILE A 127 0.80 -14.22 -25.24
N ARG A 128 1.08 -13.91 -23.96
CA ARG A 128 0.24 -14.36 -22.84
C ARG A 128 -1.15 -13.73 -22.91
N GLY A 129 -1.27 -12.45 -23.27
CA GLY A 129 -2.56 -11.79 -23.54
C GLY A 129 -3.36 -12.45 -24.67
N LEU A 130 -2.70 -12.81 -25.79
CA LEU A 130 -3.34 -13.46 -26.95
C LEU A 130 -3.75 -14.93 -26.70
N THR A 131 -3.19 -15.58 -25.67
CA THR A 131 -3.45 -16.99 -25.35
C THR A 131 -4.25 -17.17 -24.06
N GLY A 132 -4.73 -16.11 -23.41
CA GLY A 132 -5.34 -16.19 -22.08
C GLY A 132 -4.41 -16.85 -21.04
N GLY A 133 -3.11 -16.60 -21.16
CA GLY A 133 -2.05 -16.99 -20.22
C GLY A 133 -1.87 -15.96 -19.11
N LYS A 134 -1.04 -16.28 -18.10
CA LYS A 134 -0.83 -15.43 -16.91
C LYS A 134 -0.31 -14.04 -17.26
N LYS A 135 -1.14 -13.01 -17.05
CA LYS A 135 -0.75 -11.61 -17.28
C LYS A 135 0.46 -11.23 -16.42
N LEU A 136 1.35 -10.39 -16.96
CA LEU A 136 2.57 -10.00 -16.23
C LEU A 136 2.30 -8.91 -15.18
N ILE A 137 1.24 -8.13 -15.32
CA ILE A 137 0.82 -7.10 -14.35
C ILE A 137 -0.58 -7.49 -13.82
N PRO A 138 -0.85 -7.41 -12.50
CA PRO A 138 -2.11 -7.88 -11.92
C PRO A 138 -3.12 -6.74 -12.03
N LYS A 139 -4.41 -7.09 -12.04
CA LYS A 139 -5.45 -6.08 -11.92
C LYS A 139 -5.83 -5.93 -10.45
N VAL A 140 -5.46 -4.80 -9.84
CA VAL A 140 -5.92 -4.42 -8.49
C VAL A 140 -7.44 -4.27 -8.51
N MET A 141 -8.11 -4.70 -7.44
CA MET A 141 -9.56 -4.55 -7.29
C MET A 141 -9.96 -3.07 -7.20
N SER A 142 -11.08 -2.69 -7.84
CA SER A 142 -11.56 -1.30 -7.86
C SER A 142 -11.91 -0.73 -6.47
N ALA A 143 -12.10 -1.58 -5.46
CA ALA A 143 -12.38 -1.19 -4.07
C ALA A 143 -11.13 -0.79 -3.26
N PHE A 144 -9.93 -0.96 -3.82
CA PHE A 144 -8.64 -0.56 -3.21
C PHE A 144 -7.80 0.31 -4.17
N GLN A 145 -8.41 0.77 -5.27
CA GLN A 145 -7.76 1.64 -6.26
C GLN A 145 -7.46 3.03 -5.66
N ASP A 146 -8.30 3.50 -4.76
CA ASP A 146 -8.11 4.71 -3.96
C ASP A 146 -6.95 4.59 -2.95
N VAL A 147 -6.69 3.39 -2.41
CA VAL A 147 -5.53 3.12 -1.57
C VAL A 147 -4.25 3.17 -2.41
N TYR A 148 -4.24 2.53 -3.58
CA TYR A 148 -3.11 2.59 -4.53
C TYR A 148 -2.84 4.04 -4.99
N GLU A 149 -3.88 4.82 -5.28
CA GLU A 149 -3.74 6.24 -5.64
C GLU A 149 -3.26 7.11 -4.45
N ARG A 150 -3.73 6.86 -3.22
CA ARG A 150 -3.24 7.55 -2.01
C ARG A 150 -1.80 7.23 -1.65
N VAL A 151 -1.31 6.02 -1.93
CA VAL A 151 0.10 5.61 -1.70
C VAL A 151 1.05 6.22 -2.75
N GLN A 152 0.53 6.68 -3.90
CA GLN A 152 1.32 7.40 -4.91
C GLN A 152 1.50 8.90 -4.61
N LEU A 153 0.70 9.47 -3.71
CA LEU A 153 0.77 10.90 -3.37
C LEU A 153 1.86 11.18 -2.31
N PRO A 154 2.57 12.32 -2.42
CA PRO A 154 3.40 12.84 -1.32
C PRO A 154 2.57 12.97 -0.03
N GLU A 155 3.24 12.82 1.11
CA GLU A 155 2.58 12.68 2.42
C GLU A 155 1.73 13.90 2.83
N GLU A 156 1.99 15.06 2.20
CA GLU A 156 1.53 16.41 2.56
C GLU A 156 0.11 16.78 2.09
N GLU A 157 -0.59 15.95 1.30
CA GLU A 157 -1.83 16.34 0.56
C GLU A 157 -3.18 15.69 1.06
N ARG A 158 -3.56 15.71 2.37
CA ARG A 158 -4.77 14.97 2.93
C ARG A 158 -5.69 15.76 3.98
N PRO A 159 -7.06 15.56 4.12
CA PRO A 159 -8.04 16.48 4.85
C PRO A 159 -8.96 15.99 6.06
N SER A 160 -9.79 16.88 6.75
CA SER A 160 -10.65 16.68 8.02
C SER A 160 -11.96 17.60 8.27
N GLN A 161 -12.78 17.56 9.41
CA GLN A 161 -14.27 17.98 9.51
C GLN A 161 -15.03 18.36 10.92
N ASP A 162 -16.13 19.24 11.02
CA ASP A 162 -17.41 19.35 11.96
C ASP A 162 -17.97 20.69 12.72
N THR A 163 -19.33 20.91 13.09
CA THR A 163 -20.06 21.72 14.25
C THR A 163 -21.57 22.40 14.19
N ILE A 164 -22.31 22.76 15.35
CA ILE A 164 -23.33 23.93 15.74
C ILE A 164 -24.78 23.76 16.52
N SER A 165 -25.29 24.65 17.51
CA SER A 165 -26.76 24.98 18.00
C SER A 165 -27.08 26.06 19.21
N ASN A 166 -28.35 26.51 19.65
CA ASN A 166 -28.72 27.46 20.86
C ASN A 166 -30.24 27.80 21.44
N ASN A 167 -30.52 28.52 22.63
CA ASN A 167 -31.87 28.77 23.42
C ASN A 167 -32.06 29.96 24.58
N VAL A 168 -33.28 30.40 25.17
CA VAL A 168 -33.56 31.40 26.39
C VAL A 168 -35.06 31.74 27.00
N ASP A 169 -35.34 32.40 28.23
CA ASP A 169 -36.73 32.81 28.90
C ASP A 169 -36.88 34.00 30.06
N HIS A 170 -38.04 34.34 30.80
CA HIS A 170 -38.45 35.59 31.68
C HIS A 170 -39.54 35.59 32.92
N SER A 171 -39.68 36.59 33.91
CA SER A 171 -40.83 36.79 34.98
C SER A 171 -40.99 38.13 35.94
N LYS A 172 -41.93 38.32 36.98
CA LYS A 172 -42.23 39.58 37.90
C LYS A 172 -43.24 39.58 39.20
N GLY A 173 -43.32 40.60 40.17
CA GLY A 173 -44.41 40.83 41.29
C GLY A 173 -44.32 41.89 42.56
N GLY A 174 -45.36 42.14 43.47
CA GLY A 174 -45.34 42.70 44.95
C GLY A 174 -46.34 43.82 45.63
N ARG A 175 -46.27 44.28 46.96
CA ARG A 175 -46.95 45.50 47.67
C ARG A 175 -46.18 46.40 48.75
N HIS A 176 -45.29 45.92 49.64
CA HIS A 176 -44.32 46.77 50.44
C HIS A 176 -42.97 46.84 49.68
N PRO A 177 -41.97 47.69 50.02
CA PRO A 177 -40.62 47.50 49.49
C PRO A 177 -40.04 46.23 50.12
N VAL A 178 -40.13 45.11 49.38
CA VAL A 178 -39.63 43.81 49.83
C VAL A 178 -38.33 43.54 49.09
N VAL A 179 -37.22 43.63 49.84
CA VAL A 179 -35.88 43.37 49.31
C VAL A 179 -35.46 41.97 49.74
N GLN A 180 -35.05 41.16 48.77
CA GLN A 180 -34.58 39.80 48.98
C GLN A 180 -33.60 39.41 47.87
N PHE A 181 -32.83 38.35 48.08
CA PHE A 181 -32.07 37.75 46.98
C PHE A 181 -33.02 37.16 45.92
N THR A 182 -32.52 37.06 44.68
CA THR A 182 -33.22 36.45 43.56
C THR A 182 -33.45 34.96 43.77
N ALA A 183 -32.46 34.28 44.35
CA ALA A 183 -32.43 32.87 44.75
C ALA A 183 -31.96 32.74 46.21
N ALA A 184 -32.26 31.60 46.86
CA ALA A 184 -31.89 31.32 48.25
C ALA A 184 -30.58 30.55 48.42
N ALA A 185 -30.21 29.80 47.37
CA ALA A 185 -28.88 29.28 47.16
C ALA A 185 -28.45 29.71 45.75
N VAL A 186 -27.17 30.00 45.58
CA VAL A 186 -26.51 30.19 44.28
C VAL A 186 -25.28 29.30 44.30
N ALA A 187 -25.21 28.37 43.35
CA ALA A 187 -23.95 27.71 43.05
C ALA A 187 -23.15 28.60 42.10
N VAL A 188 -21.85 28.67 42.33
CA VAL A 188 -20.86 29.30 41.45
C VAL A 188 -19.72 28.30 41.27
N MET A 189 -19.20 28.18 40.05
CA MET A 189 -17.93 27.50 39.82
C MET A 189 -16.82 28.39 40.37
N GLU A 190 -15.75 27.83 40.90
CA GLU A 190 -14.61 28.60 41.41
C GLU A 190 -14.06 29.55 40.32
N ASN A 191 -13.89 29.00 39.12
CA ASN A 191 -13.37 29.66 37.92
C ASN A 191 -14.18 30.86 37.38
N GLU A 192 -15.41 31.08 37.84
CA GLU A 192 -16.21 32.25 37.43
C GLU A 192 -15.63 33.54 38.04
N GLY A 193 -14.82 33.43 39.10
CA GLY A 193 -14.06 34.51 39.74
C GLY A 193 -14.92 35.59 40.43
N LYS A 194 -16.21 35.72 40.10
CA LYS A 194 -17.19 36.55 40.81
C LYS A 194 -18.60 35.95 40.77
N VAL A 195 -19.16 35.64 41.94
CA VAL A 195 -20.57 35.27 42.05
C VAL A 195 -21.47 36.51 41.94
N ARG A 196 -22.46 36.45 41.05
CA ARG A 196 -23.49 37.49 40.89
C ARG A 196 -24.69 37.23 41.80
N LEU A 197 -24.77 37.93 42.93
CA LEU A 197 -25.97 37.89 43.77
C LEU A 197 -26.94 38.98 43.33
N GLY A 198 -27.99 38.54 42.63
CA GLY A 198 -29.15 39.37 42.32
C GLY A 198 -29.93 39.68 43.59
N ILE A 199 -30.19 40.95 43.85
CA ILE A 199 -31.04 41.43 44.92
C ILE A 199 -32.28 42.02 44.24
N LYS A 200 -33.40 41.29 44.29
CA LYS A 200 -34.67 41.75 43.73
C LYS A 200 -35.43 42.55 44.78
N ARG A 201 -35.78 43.77 44.39
CA ARG A 201 -36.77 44.59 45.07
C ARG A 201 -38.12 44.37 44.40
N THR A 202 -39.05 43.83 45.17
CA THR A 202 -40.44 43.63 44.76
C THR A 202 -41.35 44.59 45.53
N GLY A 203 -42.55 44.79 44.98
CA GLY A 203 -43.63 45.54 45.63
C GLY A 203 -43.58 47.04 45.48
N LEU A 204 -43.54 47.79 46.58
CA LEU A 204 -43.58 49.25 46.52
C LEU A 204 -42.22 49.77 46.05
N LEU A 205 -42.19 50.30 44.83
CA LEU A 205 -40.95 50.78 44.19
C LEU A 205 -40.77 52.30 44.27
N ASP A 206 -41.77 53.05 44.74
CA ASP A 206 -41.83 54.52 44.57
C ASP A 206 -40.99 55.36 45.57
N VAL A 207 -40.26 54.71 46.48
CA VAL A 207 -39.42 55.29 47.56
C VAL A 207 -37.99 54.76 47.42
N PRO A 208 -36.89 55.51 47.63
CA PRO A 208 -35.55 54.91 47.69
C PRO A 208 -35.41 53.98 48.92
N VAL A 209 -34.58 52.95 48.84
CA VAL A 209 -34.35 51.98 49.93
C VAL A 209 -32.89 51.54 49.95
N THR A 210 -32.28 51.48 51.12
CA THR A 210 -30.89 51.00 51.30
C THR A 210 -30.86 49.75 52.18
N VAL A 211 -30.09 48.74 51.78
CA VAL A 211 -29.81 47.54 52.59
C VAL A 211 -28.30 47.29 52.66
N ARG A 212 -27.79 46.82 53.79
CA ARG A 212 -26.41 46.29 53.89
C ARG A 212 -26.41 44.82 53.44
N VAL A 213 -25.34 44.42 52.76
CA VAL A 213 -25.00 43.02 52.55
C VAL A 213 -23.67 42.72 53.22
N GLU A 214 -23.63 41.67 54.04
CA GLU A 214 -22.44 41.17 54.74
C GLU A 214 -22.22 39.68 54.40
N THR A 215 -20.98 39.28 54.14
CA THR A 215 -20.59 37.87 54.00
C THR A 215 -20.19 37.24 55.32
N ILE A 216 -20.44 35.94 55.47
CA ILE A 216 -20.18 35.15 56.67
C ILE A 216 -19.64 33.79 56.20
N ASN A 217 -18.48 33.38 56.71
CA ASN A 217 -17.88 32.06 56.41
C ASN A 217 -18.83 30.91 56.76
N GLY A 218 -18.79 29.83 55.97
CA GLY A 218 -19.42 28.56 56.28
C GLY A 218 -18.33 27.50 56.52
N THR A 219 -18.13 26.60 55.57
CA THR A 219 -16.82 25.93 55.42
C THR A 219 -15.83 26.91 54.79
N ALA A 220 -16.29 27.62 53.74
CA ALA A 220 -15.50 28.54 52.92
C ALA A 220 -14.95 29.70 53.76
N VAL A 221 -13.64 29.94 53.66
CA VAL A 221 -12.87 30.89 54.45
C VAL A 221 -12.59 32.17 53.68
N SER A 222 -13.12 33.28 54.20
CA SER A 222 -12.82 34.63 53.70
C SER A 222 -11.31 34.91 53.61
N GLY A 223 -10.79 35.00 52.39
CA GLY A 223 -9.40 35.31 52.06
C GLY A 223 -8.64 34.15 51.42
N GLU A 224 -9.14 32.93 51.57
CA GLU A 224 -8.63 31.72 50.91
C GLU A 224 -9.48 31.51 49.64
N ASP A 225 -10.75 31.13 49.77
CA ASP A 225 -11.67 30.78 48.65
C ASP A 225 -12.68 31.88 48.25
N TYR A 226 -12.89 32.93 49.07
CA TYR A 226 -13.64 34.12 48.63
C TYR A 226 -13.20 35.42 49.31
N LYS A 227 -13.41 36.58 48.66
CA LYS A 227 -13.10 37.89 49.26
C LYS A 227 -14.30 38.44 50.03
N PRO A 228 -14.09 38.92 51.28
CA PRO A 228 -15.19 39.37 52.13
C PRO A 228 -15.88 40.62 51.57
N PHE A 229 -17.20 40.59 51.51
CA PHE A 229 -18.02 41.70 51.03
C PHE A 229 -18.85 42.30 52.17
N ASN A 230 -18.69 43.59 52.42
CA ASN A 230 -19.51 44.35 53.36
C ASN A 230 -19.85 45.73 52.76
N GLY A 231 -21.05 45.86 52.19
CA GLY A 231 -21.43 47.03 51.39
C GLY A 231 -22.89 47.43 51.53
N LEU A 232 -23.19 48.70 51.25
CA LEU A 232 -24.55 49.23 51.19
C LEU A 232 -25.05 49.23 49.74
N VAL A 233 -26.25 48.72 49.52
CA VAL A 233 -26.94 48.64 48.24
C VAL A 233 -28.17 49.55 48.26
N GLU A 234 -28.11 50.63 47.48
CA GLU A 234 -29.22 51.58 47.30
C GLU A 234 -30.07 51.21 46.08
N PHE A 235 -31.37 51.03 46.31
CA PHE A 235 -32.40 50.95 45.27
C PHE A 235 -33.01 52.33 45.05
N LYS A 236 -32.81 52.88 43.85
CA LYS A 236 -33.45 54.12 43.43
C LYS A 236 -34.95 53.91 43.19
N LYS A 237 -35.69 55.01 43.10
CA LYS A 237 -37.13 54.99 42.77
C LYS A 237 -37.37 54.22 41.46
N LYS A 238 -38.31 53.26 41.51
CA LYS A 238 -38.71 52.32 40.43
C LYS A 238 -37.67 51.27 40.02
N GLU A 239 -36.56 51.14 40.75
CA GLU A 239 -35.56 50.09 40.54
C GLU A 239 -36.00 48.76 41.18
N THR A 240 -36.03 47.68 40.40
CA THR A 240 -36.52 46.35 40.84
C THR A 240 -35.41 45.31 41.04
N LEU A 241 -34.21 45.57 40.55
CA LEU A 241 -33.08 44.65 40.61
C LEU A 241 -31.80 45.45 40.82
N ARG A 242 -31.00 45.02 41.80
CA ARG A 242 -29.59 45.37 41.94
C ARG A 242 -28.81 44.08 41.90
N GLU A 243 -27.54 44.18 41.53
CA GLU A 243 -26.62 43.05 41.49
C GLU A 243 -25.40 43.45 42.29
N ILE A 244 -24.97 42.57 43.20
CA ILE A 244 -23.63 42.66 43.79
C ILE A 244 -22.79 41.53 43.24
N TRP A 245 -21.48 41.77 43.22
CA TRP A 245 -20.48 40.82 42.79
C TRP A 245 -19.54 40.58 43.97
N ILE A 246 -19.51 39.35 44.46
CA ILE A 246 -18.54 38.92 45.46
C ILE A 246 -17.44 38.20 44.69
N GLU A 247 -16.19 38.60 44.90
CA GLU A 247 -15.04 37.96 44.26
C GLU A 247 -14.84 36.58 44.89
N ILE A 248 -14.93 35.54 44.07
CA ILE A 248 -14.47 34.20 44.39
C ILE A 248 -12.96 34.20 44.16
N VAL A 249 -12.22 33.52 45.01
CA VAL A 249 -10.81 33.22 44.75
C VAL A 249 -10.82 31.88 44.05
N ASP A 250 -10.19 31.87 42.89
CA ASP A 250 -10.02 30.73 42.00
C ASP A 250 -8.57 30.30 42.18
N ASP A 251 -8.33 29.10 42.69
CA ASP A 251 -7.01 28.49 42.62
C ASP A 251 -6.96 27.28 41.68
N PHE A 252 -6.31 26.20 42.07
CA PHE A 252 -6.19 24.97 41.29
C PHE A 252 -6.02 23.74 42.20
N GLU A 253 -6.16 23.85 43.52
CA GLU A 253 -6.06 22.72 44.43
C GLU A 253 -7.45 22.13 44.65
N TRP A 254 -7.57 20.80 44.50
CA TRP A 254 -8.86 20.16 44.70
C TRP A 254 -9.33 20.27 46.15
N GLU A 255 -10.46 20.93 46.33
CA GLU A 255 -11.19 21.03 47.59
C GLU A 255 -12.59 20.38 47.46
N PRO A 256 -13.20 19.91 48.57
CA PRO A 256 -14.60 19.49 48.54
C PRO A 256 -15.54 20.68 48.25
N ASP A 257 -16.81 20.43 47.86
CA ASP A 257 -17.80 21.51 47.71
C ASP A 257 -17.92 22.35 49.00
N GLU A 258 -17.61 23.64 48.89
CA GLU A 258 -17.48 24.59 49.98
C GLU A 258 -18.65 25.61 49.96
N PHE A 259 -19.00 26.22 51.10
CA PHE A 259 -20.05 27.25 51.13
C PHE A 259 -19.81 28.39 52.11
N PHE A 260 -20.26 29.59 51.73
CA PHE A 260 -20.39 30.75 52.60
C PHE A 260 -21.80 31.36 52.49
N PHE A 261 -22.12 32.32 53.37
CA PHE A 261 -23.42 32.98 53.38
C PHE A 261 -23.31 34.48 53.08
N ALA A 262 -24.15 34.98 52.19
CA ALA A 262 -24.41 36.40 52.03
C ALA A 262 -25.72 36.78 52.73
N LYS A 263 -25.69 37.77 53.63
CA LYS A 263 -26.82 38.15 54.47
C LYS A 263 -27.23 39.60 54.26
N LEU A 264 -28.53 39.82 54.07
CA LEU A 264 -29.12 41.16 54.06
C LEU A 264 -29.38 41.65 55.48
N LYS A 265 -29.04 42.90 55.75
CA LYS A 265 -29.28 43.60 57.01
C LYS A 265 -29.85 44.99 56.74
N VAL A 266 -30.92 45.34 57.44
CA VAL A 266 -31.52 46.69 57.42
C VAL A 266 -30.90 47.50 58.57
N GLU A 267 -30.42 48.70 58.27
CA GLU A 267 -29.80 49.60 59.27
C GLU A 267 -30.63 50.85 59.58
N THR A 268 -31.59 51.20 58.72
CA THR A 268 -32.46 52.37 58.84
C THR A 268 -33.93 51.98 58.97
N ASP A 269 -34.70 52.74 59.73
CA ASP A 269 -36.12 52.48 60.04
C ASP A 269 -37.08 52.92 58.90
N ASP A 270 -36.61 52.82 57.64
CA ASP A 270 -37.25 53.39 56.43
C ASP A 270 -38.47 52.58 55.93
N GLY A 271 -39.01 51.68 56.75
CA GLY A 271 -40.15 50.81 56.39
C GLY A 271 -39.84 49.73 55.33
N CYS A 272 -38.56 49.47 55.05
CA CYS A 272 -38.11 48.35 54.23
C CYS A 272 -38.25 47.03 55.00
N VAL A 273 -38.78 46.00 54.36
CA VAL A 273 -38.92 44.66 54.96
C VAL A 273 -38.10 43.67 54.14
N LEU A 274 -37.30 42.84 54.82
CA LEU A 274 -36.60 41.74 54.17
C LEU A 274 -37.62 40.67 53.74
N GLY A 275 -37.53 40.22 52.49
CA GLY A 275 -38.36 39.11 52.00
C GLY A 275 -37.92 37.76 52.59
N PRO A 276 -38.63 36.67 52.25
CA PRO A 276 -38.33 35.32 52.78
C PRO A 276 -36.94 34.79 52.42
N VAL A 277 -36.23 35.46 51.51
CA VAL A 277 -34.85 35.14 51.12
C VAL A 277 -33.91 36.28 51.53
N SER A 278 -33.69 36.40 52.84
CA SER A 278 -32.82 37.39 53.48
C SER A 278 -31.37 36.93 53.65
N ILE A 279 -31.12 35.63 53.48
CA ILE A 279 -29.80 35.00 53.41
C ILE A 279 -29.76 34.26 52.07
N CYS A 280 -28.63 34.34 51.38
CA CYS A 280 -28.28 33.48 50.26
C CYS A 280 -27.10 32.61 50.70
N GLU A 281 -27.26 31.30 50.59
CA GLU A 281 -26.13 30.38 50.58
C GLU A 281 -25.41 30.54 49.23
N VAL A 282 -24.08 30.64 49.26
CA VAL A 282 -23.25 30.56 48.07
C VAL A 282 -22.43 29.28 48.22
N THR A 283 -22.75 28.30 47.38
CA THR A 283 -21.92 27.11 47.23
C THR A 283 -20.86 27.43 46.20
N ILE A 284 -19.61 27.40 46.61
CA ILE A 284 -18.46 27.31 45.71
C ILE A 284 -18.41 25.83 45.34
N ILE A 285 -18.84 25.52 44.12
CA ILE A 285 -18.57 24.21 43.55
C ILE A 285 -17.14 24.31 43.07
N ASN A 286 -16.23 23.66 43.80
CA ASN A 286 -14.86 23.48 43.33
C ASN A 286 -14.96 22.73 42.00
N ASP A 287 -14.50 23.38 40.93
CA ASP A 287 -14.57 22.84 39.57
C ASP A 287 -13.28 22.16 39.13
N ASP A 288 -12.27 22.19 39.99
CA ASP A 288 -11.11 21.32 39.90
C ASP A 288 -11.54 19.86 40.04
N GLU A 289 -11.31 19.08 39.00
CA GLU A 289 -11.44 17.65 39.12
C GLU A 289 -10.02 17.09 39.37
N PRO A 290 -9.72 16.45 40.52
CA PRO A 290 -8.38 15.96 40.83
C PRO A 290 -8.04 14.74 39.95
N GLY A 291 -9.03 14.20 39.24
CA GLY A 291 -8.85 13.13 38.30
C GLY A 291 -8.83 11.74 38.95
N THR A 292 -9.12 10.78 38.10
CA THR A 292 -8.93 9.36 38.37
C THR A 292 -7.64 8.90 37.72
N LEU A 293 -6.68 8.41 38.49
CA LEU A 293 -5.40 7.90 37.99
C LEU A 293 -5.52 6.42 37.61
N ALA A 294 -5.22 6.10 36.36
CA ALA A 294 -5.29 4.74 35.82
C ALA A 294 -4.23 4.51 34.73
N PHE A 295 -3.86 3.25 34.49
CA PHE A 295 -3.16 2.93 33.25
C PHE A 295 -4.10 3.12 32.05
N SER A 296 -3.61 3.69 30.95
CA SER A 296 -4.43 3.86 29.74
C SER A 296 -4.92 2.54 29.13
N LYS A 297 -4.26 1.41 29.46
CA LYS A 297 -4.62 0.06 29.02
C LYS A 297 -4.32 -0.99 30.11
N PRO A 298 -5.11 -2.09 30.19
CA PRO A 298 -4.86 -3.19 31.13
C PRO A 298 -3.67 -4.08 30.70
N SER A 299 -3.19 -3.92 29.47
CA SER A 299 -1.91 -4.45 29.03
C SER A 299 -1.24 -3.55 27.99
N PHE A 300 0.08 -3.56 27.99
CA PHE A 300 0.93 -2.92 27.00
C PHE A 300 1.82 -3.96 26.33
N VAL A 301 1.93 -3.86 25.01
CA VAL A 301 2.87 -4.64 24.20
C VAL A 301 4.01 -3.71 23.80
N ILE A 302 5.22 -4.04 24.22
CA ILE A 302 6.42 -3.20 24.05
C ILE A 302 7.52 -4.02 23.40
N LYS A 303 8.27 -3.37 22.51
CA LYS A 303 9.40 -3.99 21.80
C LYS A 303 10.68 -3.79 22.59
N GLU A 304 11.43 -4.87 22.74
CA GLU A 304 12.73 -4.89 23.43
C GLU A 304 13.72 -3.85 22.87
N THR A 305 13.73 -3.68 21.53
CA THR A 305 14.57 -2.70 20.79
C THR A 305 14.40 -1.25 21.24
N GLY A 306 13.33 -0.93 22.00
CA GLY A 306 13.14 0.42 22.56
C GLY A 306 14.09 0.77 23.71
N LEU A 307 14.73 -0.23 24.34
CA LEU A 307 15.57 -0.14 25.56
C LEU A 307 14.89 0.50 26.79
N LYS A 308 13.67 1.01 26.66
CA LYS A 308 12.83 1.60 27.70
C LYS A 308 11.36 1.35 27.38
N ALA A 309 10.63 0.79 28.33
CA ALA A 309 9.18 0.78 28.33
C ALA A 309 8.66 2.13 28.86
N LEU A 310 7.82 2.79 28.07
CA LEU A 310 7.07 3.99 28.47
C LEU A 310 5.63 3.56 28.75
N ILE A 311 5.23 3.60 30.02
CA ILE A 311 3.91 3.18 30.47
C ILE A 311 3.10 4.43 30.85
N PRO A 312 2.20 4.92 29.98
CA PRO A 312 1.38 6.09 30.26
C PRO A 312 0.31 5.76 31.31
N VAL A 313 0.46 6.40 32.47
CA VAL A 313 -0.61 6.60 33.45
C VAL A 313 -1.35 7.86 33.02
N VAL A 314 -2.67 7.73 32.88
CA VAL A 314 -3.58 8.79 32.47
C VAL A 314 -4.40 9.25 33.68
N ARG A 315 -4.58 10.57 33.77
CA ARG A 315 -5.46 11.26 34.69
C ARG A 315 -6.76 11.53 33.94
N LEU A 316 -7.89 11.02 34.44
CA LEU A 316 -9.16 10.95 33.72
C LEU A 316 -10.31 11.54 34.52
N GLY A 317 -11.13 12.39 33.89
CA GLY A 317 -12.19 13.12 34.59
C GLY A 317 -11.58 14.04 35.64
N GLY A 318 -10.74 14.97 35.16
CA GLY A 318 -9.97 15.91 35.95
C GLY A 318 -8.49 15.97 35.64
N ALA A 319 -7.91 17.16 35.80
CA ALA A 319 -6.49 17.43 35.58
C ALA A 319 -5.89 18.40 36.62
N ASP A 320 -6.64 18.72 37.67
CA ASP A 320 -6.47 19.99 38.37
C ASP A 320 -5.83 19.79 39.74
N GLY A 321 -4.81 20.58 40.04
CA GLY A 321 -3.99 20.44 41.25
C GLY A 321 -2.90 19.40 41.16
N HIS A 322 -2.02 19.41 42.17
CA HIS A 322 -0.88 18.49 42.26
C HIS A 322 -1.29 17.17 42.91
N VAL A 323 -1.15 16.06 42.18
CA VAL A 323 -1.55 14.73 42.66
C VAL A 323 -0.43 13.73 42.48
N SER A 324 -0.30 12.78 43.41
CA SER A 324 0.75 11.76 43.31
C SER A 324 0.19 10.36 43.41
N VAL A 325 0.87 9.40 42.78
CA VAL A 325 0.56 7.97 42.90
C VAL A 325 1.83 7.15 43.02
N ARG A 326 1.85 6.25 44.01
CA ARG A 326 2.92 5.25 44.13
C ARG A 326 2.70 4.13 43.14
N TRP A 327 3.77 3.61 42.54
CA TRP A 327 3.72 2.44 41.68
C TRP A 327 4.79 1.43 42.06
N SER A 328 4.52 0.16 41.77
CA SER A 328 5.48 -0.94 41.95
C SER A 328 5.38 -1.97 40.82
N THR A 329 6.49 -2.65 40.53
CA THR A 329 6.58 -3.73 39.55
C THR A 329 6.52 -5.10 40.23
N LYS A 330 6.15 -6.11 39.47
CA LYS A 330 6.11 -7.50 39.92
C LYS A 330 6.34 -8.47 38.78
N ASP A 331 7.37 -9.29 38.94
CA ASP A 331 7.77 -10.36 38.02
C ASP A 331 6.62 -11.34 37.71
N ILE A 332 6.58 -11.83 36.47
CA ILE A 332 5.68 -12.91 36.05
C ILE A 332 6.47 -13.94 35.23
N THR A 333 7.04 -13.52 34.10
CA THR A 333 7.97 -14.31 33.28
C THR A 333 9.25 -13.55 32.96
N ALA A 334 9.18 -12.22 32.76
CA ALA A 334 10.33 -11.33 32.81
C ALA A 334 10.75 -11.13 34.28
N LEU A 335 12.06 -11.01 34.53
CA LEU A 335 12.67 -10.89 35.86
C LEU A 335 13.42 -9.56 36.03
N GLU A 336 13.28 -8.94 37.21
CA GLU A 336 14.06 -7.76 37.61
C GLU A 336 15.57 -8.05 37.51
N GLY A 337 16.32 -7.17 36.86
CA GLY A 337 17.78 -7.23 36.74
C GLY A 337 18.31 -8.20 35.67
N LYS A 338 17.43 -9.02 35.05
CA LYS A 338 17.74 -9.76 33.81
C LYS A 338 17.13 -9.05 32.60
N ASP A 339 15.82 -8.77 32.65
CA ASP A 339 15.02 -8.39 31.47
C ASP A 339 14.55 -6.93 31.55
N TYR A 340 14.32 -6.43 32.77
CA TYR A 340 13.96 -5.03 33.02
C TYR A 340 14.55 -4.52 34.34
N GLN A 341 14.62 -3.20 34.49
CA GLN A 341 15.11 -2.55 35.71
C GLN A 341 14.03 -1.62 36.29
N GLY A 342 13.45 -2.00 37.42
CA GLY A 342 12.50 -1.16 38.15
C GLY A 342 11.78 -1.96 39.23
N LYS A 343 11.51 -1.32 40.36
CA LYS A 343 10.94 -1.97 41.57
C LYS A 343 9.76 -1.19 42.15
N GLU A 344 10.00 0.09 42.46
CA GLU A 344 9.00 1.01 43.00
C GLU A 344 9.36 2.46 42.65
N GLY A 345 8.37 3.35 42.67
CA GLY A 345 8.56 4.77 42.46
C GLY A 345 7.33 5.60 42.81
N LEU A 346 7.51 6.91 42.83
CA LEU A 346 6.43 7.90 42.92
C LEU A 346 6.23 8.54 41.55
N LEU A 347 4.99 8.75 41.15
CA LEU A 347 4.61 9.48 39.94
C LEU A 347 3.76 10.67 40.36
N GLU A 348 4.40 11.84 40.40
CA GLU A 348 3.79 13.13 40.73
C GLU A 348 3.26 13.75 39.43
N PHE A 349 2.03 14.25 39.42
CA PHE A 349 1.42 15.00 38.33
C PHE A 349 1.29 16.45 38.76
N ASP A 350 1.81 17.37 37.95
CA ASP A 350 1.62 18.80 38.16
C ASP A 350 0.22 19.24 37.70
N ASN A 351 -0.18 20.45 38.08
CA ASN A 351 -1.46 21.01 37.63
C ASN A 351 -1.57 20.99 36.09
N GLN A 352 -2.74 20.61 35.58
CA GLN A 352 -3.05 20.39 34.16
C GLN A 352 -2.27 19.25 33.47
N GLU A 353 -1.45 18.47 34.20
CA GLU A 353 -0.78 17.29 33.65
C GLU A 353 -1.75 16.10 33.56
N THR A 354 -2.18 15.77 32.34
CA THR A 354 -3.17 14.70 32.09
C THR A 354 -2.55 13.31 31.84
N THR A 355 -1.25 13.23 31.54
CA THR A 355 -0.57 11.96 31.22
C THR A 355 0.91 12.04 31.57
N LYS A 356 1.37 11.10 32.40
CA LYS A 356 2.79 10.95 32.76
C LYS A 356 3.22 9.51 32.56
N ASN A 357 4.46 9.33 32.10
CA ASN A 357 4.99 8.01 31.74
C ASN A 357 5.86 7.45 32.86
N ILE A 358 5.53 6.26 33.34
CA ILE A 358 6.48 5.44 34.09
C ILE A 358 7.51 4.92 33.08
N ILE A 359 8.79 5.20 33.33
CA ILE A 359 9.90 4.80 32.47
C ILE A 359 10.62 3.62 33.11
N ILE A 360 10.49 2.43 32.50
CA ILE A 360 11.18 1.21 32.94
C ILE A 360 12.25 0.86 31.90
N PRO A 361 13.56 1.02 32.20
CA PRO A 361 14.63 0.49 31.35
C PRO A 361 14.46 -1.02 31.10
N LEU A 362 14.69 -1.44 29.86
CA LEU A 362 14.70 -2.83 29.42
C LEU A 362 16.15 -3.21 29.07
N PHE A 363 16.54 -4.45 29.35
CA PHE A 363 17.83 -5.00 28.92
C PHE A 363 17.66 -5.70 27.57
N GLU A 364 18.69 -5.63 26.72
CA GLU A 364 18.72 -6.30 25.42
C GLU A 364 19.35 -7.69 25.56
N SER A 365 18.55 -8.73 25.32
CA SER A 365 18.86 -10.13 25.51
C SER A 365 19.33 -10.78 24.20
N ASN A 366 20.57 -11.27 24.22
CA ASN A 366 21.22 -11.81 23.02
C ASN A 366 21.03 -13.34 22.91
N LYS A 367 19.78 -13.82 22.71
CA LYS A 367 19.37 -15.11 22.07
C LYS A 367 17.89 -15.47 22.30
N GLU A 368 17.16 -15.78 21.22
CA GLU A 368 16.00 -16.71 21.15
C GLU A 368 15.05 -16.81 22.37
N GLU A 369 14.62 -15.67 22.94
CA GLU A 369 13.61 -15.65 24.01
C GLU A 369 12.18 -15.47 23.45
N ARG A 370 11.20 -15.95 24.22
CA ARG A 370 9.76 -15.88 23.88
C ARG A 370 9.17 -14.58 24.43
N ASP A 371 7.90 -14.30 24.12
CA ASP A 371 7.18 -13.20 24.75
C ASP A 371 7.21 -13.34 26.29
N GLU A 372 7.87 -12.39 26.94
CA GLU A 372 8.01 -12.31 28.39
C GLU A 372 7.16 -11.17 28.95
N SER A 373 6.86 -11.21 30.26
CA SER A 373 5.93 -10.27 30.86
C SER A 373 6.22 -9.99 32.33
N PHE A 374 5.92 -8.77 32.74
CA PHE A 374 5.86 -8.33 34.13
C PHE A 374 4.58 -7.51 34.34
N SER A 375 4.23 -7.21 35.59
CA SER A 375 3.10 -6.33 35.89
C SER A 375 3.52 -5.09 36.66
N ILE A 376 2.75 -4.01 36.49
CA ILE A 376 2.87 -2.77 37.25
C ILE A 376 1.53 -2.52 37.95
N GLU A 377 1.59 -2.17 39.23
CA GLU A 377 0.44 -1.89 40.09
C GLU A 377 0.57 -0.47 40.66
N LEU A 378 -0.51 0.32 40.56
CA LEU A 378 -0.69 1.60 41.23
C LEU A 378 -1.19 1.35 42.66
N GLY A 379 -0.59 2.05 43.61
CA GLY A 379 -0.89 1.99 45.04
C GLY A 379 -1.55 3.26 45.55
N GLU A 380 -1.15 3.71 46.73
CA GLU A 380 -1.68 4.90 47.40
C GLU A 380 -1.57 6.15 46.52
N THR A 381 -2.66 6.92 46.47
CA THR A 381 -2.79 8.23 45.81
C THR A 381 -2.87 9.35 46.85
N ASP A 382 -2.43 10.55 46.48
CA ASP A 382 -2.47 11.76 47.30
C ASP A 382 -2.98 12.95 46.46
N GLY A 383 -3.46 14.02 47.13
CA GLY A 383 -4.06 15.19 46.47
C GLY A 383 -5.49 14.97 45.94
N GLY A 384 -6.32 14.19 46.65
CA GLY A 384 -7.72 13.95 46.26
C GLY A 384 -7.95 12.98 45.08
N ALA A 385 -6.91 12.70 44.27
CA ALA A 385 -7.00 11.77 43.15
C ALA A 385 -7.39 10.35 43.60
N THR A 386 -8.20 9.67 42.79
CA THR A 386 -8.66 8.30 43.08
C THR A 386 -8.10 7.27 42.10
N LEU A 387 -7.98 6.02 42.54
CA LEU A 387 -7.56 4.91 41.67
C LEU A 387 -8.68 4.49 40.71
N GLY A 388 -8.38 4.47 39.41
CA GLY A 388 -9.31 4.04 38.38
C GLY A 388 -9.44 2.53 38.23
N LYS A 389 -10.35 2.14 37.33
CA LYS A 389 -10.67 0.73 37.01
C LYS A 389 -9.47 -0.10 36.53
N ILE A 390 -8.40 0.55 36.10
CA ILE A 390 -7.16 -0.07 35.60
C ILE A 390 -5.99 0.37 36.50
N SER A 391 -6.03 -0.02 37.77
CA SER A 391 -4.94 0.16 38.73
C SER A 391 -3.80 -0.86 38.56
N LYS A 392 -3.98 -1.87 37.71
CA LYS A 392 -2.96 -2.86 37.35
C LYS A 392 -2.86 -2.99 35.84
N THR A 393 -1.63 -3.05 35.32
CA THR A 393 -1.36 -3.37 33.91
C THR A 393 -0.31 -4.47 33.77
N ILE A 394 -0.39 -5.22 32.67
CA ILE A 394 0.61 -6.23 32.29
C ILE A 394 1.43 -5.68 31.12
N VAL A 395 2.75 -5.58 31.30
CA VAL A 395 3.67 -5.25 30.22
C VAL A 395 4.17 -6.56 29.63
N THR A 396 3.84 -6.81 28.38
CA THR A 396 4.40 -7.91 27.59
C THR A 396 5.51 -7.35 26.70
N ILE A 397 6.72 -7.84 26.91
CA ILE A 397 7.86 -7.64 26.03
C ILE A 397 7.65 -8.63 24.88
N VAL A 398 7.27 -8.13 23.71
CA VAL A 398 6.95 -8.94 22.54
C VAL A 398 8.05 -8.81 21.53
N ASN A 399 8.54 -9.97 21.06
CA ASN A 399 9.46 -10.00 19.94
C ASN A 399 8.68 -9.75 18.63
N ASP A 400 9.25 -9.01 17.69
CA ASP A 400 8.49 -8.28 16.68
C ASP A 400 7.94 -9.15 15.52
N GLU A 401 7.79 -10.46 15.75
CA GLU A 401 7.47 -11.51 14.78
C GLU A 401 6.07 -11.42 14.15
N GLU A 402 5.03 -10.89 14.81
CA GLU A 402 3.69 -10.90 14.21
C GLU A 402 3.53 -9.81 13.13
N PHE A 403 3.97 -8.57 13.41
CA PHE A 403 3.97 -7.50 12.39
C PHE A 403 5.05 -7.73 11.34
N ASN A 404 6.28 -8.12 11.75
CA ASN A 404 7.30 -8.46 10.77
C ASN A 404 6.97 -9.76 10.02
N GLY A 405 6.16 -10.66 10.59
CA GLY A 405 5.61 -11.83 9.92
C GLY A 405 4.53 -11.48 8.89
N LEU A 406 3.67 -10.50 9.18
CA LEU A 406 2.72 -9.93 8.20
C LEU A 406 3.46 -9.25 7.05
N VAL A 407 4.42 -8.37 7.35
CA VAL A 407 5.26 -7.68 6.36
C VAL A 407 6.10 -8.69 5.57
N SER A 408 6.74 -9.65 6.23
CA SER A 408 7.48 -10.74 5.57
C SER A 408 6.58 -11.62 4.72
N ARG A 409 5.31 -11.83 5.09
CA ARG A 409 4.35 -12.55 4.26
C ARG A 409 3.97 -11.75 3.02
N ILE A 410 3.72 -10.44 3.15
CA ILE A 410 3.48 -9.54 2.01
C ILE A 410 4.71 -9.52 1.09
N LEU A 411 5.92 -9.38 1.65
CA LEU A 411 7.18 -9.41 0.92
C LEU A 411 7.45 -10.76 0.26
N ASN A 412 7.22 -11.89 0.93
CA ASN A 412 7.41 -13.23 0.36
C ASN A 412 6.40 -13.51 -0.76
N MET A 413 5.15 -13.07 -0.63
CA MET A 413 4.16 -13.16 -1.72
C MET A 413 4.52 -12.23 -2.88
N THR A 414 5.04 -11.04 -2.60
CA THR A 414 5.51 -10.08 -3.62
C THR A 414 6.74 -10.63 -4.36
N LYS A 415 7.76 -11.11 -3.64
CA LYS A 415 8.95 -11.79 -4.18
C LYS A 415 8.56 -13.03 -4.98
N ALA A 416 7.67 -13.90 -4.48
CA ALA A 416 7.19 -15.06 -5.22
C ALA A 416 6.41 -14.68 -6.50
N ASN A 417 5.65 -13.58 -6.48
CA ASN A 417 5.00 -13.06 -7.69
C ASN A 417 6.04 -12.51 -8.68
N LEU A 418 7.05 -11.76 -8.22
CA LEU A 418 8.16 -11.25 -9.05
C LEU A 418 9.01 -12.40 -9.64
N ASP A 419 9.34 -13.42 -8.84
CA ASP A 419 10.02 -14.64 -9.30
C ASP A 419 9.19 -15.39 -10.35
N ALA A 420 7.86 -15.38 -10.23
CA ALA A 420 6.96 -15.94 -11.25
C ALA A 420 6.85 -15.10 -12.54
N LEU A 421 7.42 -13.88 -12.57
CA LEU A 421 7.66 -13.10 -13.78
C LEU A 421 9.04 -13.32 -14.39
N GLU A 422 10.03 -13.67 -13.57
CA GLU A 422 11.35 -14.00 -14.09
C GLU A 422 11.23 -15.19 -15.04
N LEU A 423 11.36 -14.90 -16.34
CA LEU A 423 11.44 -15.87 -17.44
C LEU A 423 12.51 -16.96 -17.19
N GLN A 424 13.39 -16.71 -16.22
CA GLN A 424 14.46 -17.56 -15.73
C GLN A 424 14.13 -18.34 -14.43
N LYS A 425 12.87 -18.51 -14.00
CA LYS A 425 12.52 -19.35 -12.81
C LYS A 425 11.35 -20.34 -12.96
N THR A 426 10.66 -20.42 -14.11
CA THR A 426 9.59 -21.40 -14.33
C THR A 426 10.11 -22.85 -14.45
N THR A 427 9.61 -23.79 -13.63
CA THR A 427 9.95 -25.22 -13.76
C THR A 427 9.14 -25.94 -14.85
N TYR A 428 9.57 -27.14 -15.27
CA TYR A 428 8.85 -27.95 -16.26
C TYR A 428 7.41 -28.28 -15.82
N MET A 429 7.20 -28.59 -14.53
CA MET A 429 5.85 -28.83 -13.99
C MET A 429 5.00 -27.54 -13.99
N GLN A 430 5.61 -26.40 -13.68
CA GLN A 430 4.93 -25.11 -13.64
C GLN A 430 4.37 -24.72 -15.02
N GLN A 431 5.13 -24.97 -16.10
CA GLN A 431 4.65 -24.71 -17.47
C GLN A 431 3.34 -25.45 -17.79
N PHE A 432 3.23 -26.73 -17.41
CA PHE A 432 1.99 -27.50 -17.61
C PHE A 432 0.83 -26.97 -16.75
N ILE A 433 1.09 -26.58 -15.50
CA ILE A 433 0.07 -25.99 -14.62
C ILE A 433 -0.44 -24.66 -15.21
N GLU A 434 0.44 -23.80 -15.72
CA GLU A 434 0.07 -22.53 -16.35
C GLU A 434 -0.63 -22.72 -17.71
N ALA A 435 -0.22 -23.73 -18.49
CA ALA A 435 -0.89 -24.10 -19.74
C ALA A 435 -2.31 -24.65 -19.52
N MET A 436 -2.52 -25.41 -18.44
CA MET A 436 -3.81 -26.03 -18.10
C MET A 436 -4.82 -25.07 -17.47
N ASN A 437 -4.40 -23.91 -16.93
CA ASN A 437 -5.28 -23.00 -16.21
C ASN A 437 -5.53 -21.67 -16.96
N VAL A 438 -6.76 -21.16 -16.88
CA VAL A 438 -7.11 -19.84 -17.40
C VAL A 438 -6.29 -18.78 -16.64
N ASN A 439 -5.70 -17.83 -17.38
CA ASN A 439 -4.79 -16.81 -16.82
C ASN A 439 -3.65 -17.42 -15.95
N GLY A 440 -3.24 -18.67 -16.26
CA GLY A 440 -2.23 -19.42 -15.53
C GLY A 440 -2.56 -19.71 -14.06
N GLY A 441 -3.83 -19.65 -13.66
CA GLY A 441 -4.30 -19.94 -12.30
C GLY A 441 -4.86 -18.73 -11.55
N ASP A 442 -4.60 -17.50 -12.01
CA ASP A 442 -5.22 -16.29 -11.48
C ASP A 442 -6.64 -16.11 -12.04
N ILE A 443 -7.57 -16.85 -11.45
CA ILE A 443 -9.00 -16.86 -11.82
C ILE A 443 -9.68 -15.53 -11.45
N GLU A 444 -9.19 -14.82 -10.43
CA GLU A 444 -9.81 -13.59 -9.93
C GLU A 444 -9.62 -12.40 -10.88
N SER A 445 -8.44 -12.29 -11.53
CA SER A 445 -8.18 -11.26 -12.54
C SER A 445 -8.50 -11.68 -13.98
N ALA A 446 -9.06 -12.88 -14.17
CA ALA A 446 -9.45 -13.39 -15.48
C ALA A 446 -10.72 -12.71 -16.02
N THR A 447 -10.66 -12.21 -17.25
CA THR A 447 -11.81 -11.65 -17.97
C THR A 447 -12.50 -12.74 -18.80
N PHE A 448 -13.77 -12.54 -19.16
CA PHE A 448 -14.51 -13.43 -20.06
C PHE A 448 -13.76 -13.71 -21.39
N LEU A 449 -13.02 -12.73 -21.90
CA LEU A 449 -12.22 -12.88 -23.11
C LEU A 449 -11.02 -13.84 -22.89
N ASP A 450 -10.40 -13.81 -21.71
CA ASP A 450 -9.31 -14.74 -21.36
C ASP A 450 -9.77 -16.20 -21.34
N TYR A 451 -11.00 -16.49 -20.92
CA TYR A 451 -11.60 -17.83 -21.00
C TYR A 451 -11.76 -18.31 -22.45
N ILE A 452 -12.24 -17.45 -23.34
CA ILE A 452 -12.39 -17.76 -24.77
C ILE A 452 -11.01 -18.02 -25.40
N LEU A 453 -10.05 -17.12 -25.18
CA LEU A 453 -8.69 -17.28 -25.72
C LEU A 453 -7.99 -18.52 -25.15
N HIS A 454 -8.13 -18.79 -23.86
CA HIS A 454 -7.59 -20.00 -23.25
C HIS A 454 -8.21 -21.25 -23.89
N PHE A 455 -9.52 -21.32 -24.11
CA PHE A 455 -10.18 -22.45 -24.76
C PHE A 455 -9.68 -22.65 -26.21
N LEU A 456 -9.64 -21.58 -27.01
CA LEU A 456 -9.18 -21.63 -28.40
C LEU A 456 -7.69 -22.02 -28.54
N THR A 457 -6.86 -21.66 -27.56
CA THR A 457 -5.41 -21.90 -27.60
C THR A 457 -4.94 -23.07 -26.71
N PHE A 458 -5.84 -23.74 -25.99
CA PHE A 458 -5.52 -24.80 -25.03
C PHE A 458 -4.61 -25.88 -25.59
N PHE A 459 -4.94 -26.40 -26.79
CA PHE A 459 -4.14 -27.41 -27.47
C PHE A 459 -2.69 -26.94 -27.70
N TRP A 460 -2.52 -25.72 -28.20
CA TRP A 460 -1.20 -25.12 -28.46
C TRP A 460 -0.41 -24.86 -27.18
N LYS A 461 -1.07 -24.45 -26.10
CA LYS A 461 -0.43 -24.22 -24.79
C LYS A 461 0.12 -25.52 -24.21
N ILE A 462 -0.63 -26.61 -24.30
CA ILE A 462 -0.15 -27.94 -23.87
C ILE A 462 0.96 -28.46 -24.79
N LEU A 463 0.86 -28.26 -26.12
CA LEU A 463 1.89 -28.68 -27.07
C LEU A 463 3.22 -27.95 -26.83
N PHE A 464 3.20 -26.65 -26.60
CA PHE A 464 4.42 -25.86 -26.38
C PHE A 464 4.98 -25.99 -24.96
N ALA A 465 4.19 -26.44 -23.97
CA ALA A 465 4.70 -26.77 -22.63
C ALA A 465 5.72 -27.93 -22.61
N PHE A 466 5.81 -28.73 -23.69
CA PHE A 466 6.87 -29.74 -23.86
C PHE A 466 8.24 -29.14 -24.20
N ILE A 467 8.33 -27.86 -24.57
CA ILE A 467 9.60 -27.16 -24.77
C ILE A 467 10.24 -26.96 -23.38
N PRO A 468 11.52 -27.36 -23.18
CA PRO A 468 12.13 -27.28 -21.86
C PRO A 468 12.27 -25.82 -21.38
N PRO A 469 12.24 -25.58 -20.06
CA PRO A 469 12.41 -24.23 -19.50
C PRO A 469 13.69 -23.55 -19.96
N ALA A 470 13.61 -22.24 -20.21
CA ALA A 470 14.73 -21.41 -20.63
C ALA A 470 15.89 -21.31 -19.61
N GLN A 471 15.71 -21.77 -18.36
CA GLN A 471 16.80 -21.91 -17.39
C GLN A 471 17.80 -23.01 -17.75
N TYR A 472 17.30 -24.11 -18.32
CA TYR A 472 18.05 -25.37 -18.33
C TYR A 472 19.27 -25.17 -19.22
N PHE A 473 20.47 -25.32 -18.66
CA PHE A 473 21.75 -25.11 -19.34
C PHE A 473 21.84 -23.77 -20.10
N GLY A 474 21.38 -22.68 -19.46
CA GLY A 474 21.43 -21.33 -20.04
C GLY A 474 20.51 -21.11 -21.25
N GLY A 475 19.49 -21.97 -21.42
CA GLY A 475 18.46 -21.82 -22.45
C GLY A 475 18.76 -22.49 -23.79
N TRP A 476 19.95 -23.07 -23.97
CA TRP A 476 20.32 -23.80 -25.20
C TRP A 476 19.35 -24.94 -25.59
N PRO A 477 18.88 -25.81 -24.68
CA PRO A 477 17.90 -26.84 -25.00
C PRO A 477 16.57 -26.24 -25.46
N ALA A 478 16.12 -25.16 -24.80
CA ALA A 478 14.89 -24.46 -25.16
C ALA A 478 14.99 -23.85 -26.55
N PHE A 479 16.12 -23.20 -26.87
CA PHE A 479 16.39 -22.61 -28.18
C PHE A 479 16.39 -23.65 -29.31
N ILE A 480 17.17 -24.73 -29.18
CA ILE A 480 17.29 -25.76 -30.23
C ILE A 480 15.96 -26.49 -30.45
N ILE A 481 15.26 -26.88 -29.37
CA ILE A 481 13.97 -27.57 -29.48
C ILE A 481 12.89 -26.63 -30.03
N SER A 482 12.90 -25.34 -29.65
CA SER A 482 11.99 -24.35 -30.24
C SER A 482 12.22 -24.19 -31.74
N LEU A 483 13.47 -24.11 -32.21
CA LEU A 483 13.78 -24.03 -33.64
C LEU A 483 13.27 -25.26 -34.40
N ALA A 484 13.46 -26.47 -33.86
CA ALA A 484 12.96 -27.70 -34.46
C ALA A 484 11.41 -27.75 -34.51
N VAL A 485 10.74 -27.33 -33.43
CA VAL A 485 9.27 -27.26 -33.36
C VAL A 485 8.72 -26.19 -34.31
N ILE A 486 9.36 -25.03 -34.42
CA ILE A 486 8.99 -23.96 -35.36
C ILE A 486 9.16 -24.46 -36.81
N GLY A 487 10.27 -25.12 -37.14
CA GLY A 487 10.49 -25.71 -38.47
C GLY A 487 9.42 -26.74 -38.85
N LEU A 488 9.07 -27.63 -37.91
CA LEU A 488 8.01 -28.62 -38.12
C LEU A 488 6.62 -27.96 -38.24
N MET A 489 6.31 -26.99 -37.38
CA MET A 489 5.04 -26.25 -37.40
C MET A 489 4.86 -25.43 -38.67
N THR A 490 5.91 -24.75 -39.13
CA THR A 490 5.86 -23.93 -40.35
C THR A 490 5.68 -24.77 -41.60
N ALA A 491 6.30 -25.95 -41.68
CA ALA A 491 6.02 -26.93 -42.74
C ALA A 491 4.54 -27.37 -42.72
N ILE A 492 4.04 -27.84 -41.57
CA ILE A 492 2.64 -28.31 -41.45
C ILE A 492 1.63 -27.19 -41.76
N ILE A 493 1.87 -25.97 -41.28
CA ILE A 493 0.98 -24.82 -41.54
C ILE A 493 1.07 -24.39 -43.01
N GLY A 494 2.26 -24.46 -43.63
CA GLY A 494 2.44 -24.21 -45.06
C GLY A 494 1.63 -25.19 -45.92
N ASP A 495 1.77 -26.50 -45.65
CA ASP A 495 1.04 -27.55 -46.36
C ASP A 495 -0.49 -27.41 -46.17
N LEU A 496 -0.95 -27.16 -44.94
CA LEU A 496 -2.37 -26.92 -44.65
C LEU A 496 -2.90 -25.65 -45.33
N ALA A 497 -2.10 -24.58 -45.39
CA ALA A 497 -2.47 -23.34 -46.08
C ALA A 497 -2.58 -23.56 -47.59
N GLY A 498 -1.64 -24.29 -48.21
CA GLY A 498 -1.70 -24.67 -49.62
C GLY A 498 -2.93 -25.53 -49.96
N ILE A 499 -3.20 -26.56 -49.15
CA ILE A 499 -4.41 -27.40 -49.30
C ILE A 499 -5.69 -26.58 -49.15
N PHE A 500 -5.75 -25.66 -48.18
CA PHE A 500 -6.89 -24.75 -47.98
C PHE A 500 -7.05 -23.76 -49.15
N GLY A 501 -5.95 -23.23 -49.68
CA GLY A 501 -5.93 -22.39 -50.87
C GLY A 501 -6.49 -23.12 -52.08
N CYS A 502 -6.01 -24.34 -52.35
CA CYS A 502 -6.51 -25.23 -53.39
C CYS A 502 -8.02 -25.51 -53.27
N LEU A 503 -8.51 -25.76 -52.05
CA LEU A 503 -9.94 -26.02 -51.77
C LEU A 503 -10.85 -24.83 -52.04
N ILE A 504 -10.35 -23.59 -51.89
CA ILE A 504 -11.14 -22.36 -52.07
C ILE A 504 -10.90 -21.71 -53.45
N GLY A 505 -9.91 -22.18 -54.22
CA GLY A 505 -9.49 -21.53 -55.46
C GLY A 505 -8.73 -20.21 -55.21
N LEU A 506 -7.95 -20.18 -54.12
CA LEU A 506 -6.96 -19.15 -53.85
C LEU A 506 -5.60 -19.63 -54.32
N GLU A 507 -4.94 -18.78 -55.11
CA GLU A 507 -3.57 -18.97 -55.57
C GLU A 507 -2.58 -18.87 -54.39
N ASP A 508 -1.50 -19.65 -54.43
CA ASP A 508 -0.54 -19.76 -53.33
C ASP A 508 0.05 -18.41 -52.90
N ALA A 509 0.31 -17.52 -53.87
CA ALA A 509 0.78 -16.15 -53.61
C ALA A 509 -0.21 -15.35 -52.74
N ILE A 510 -1.52 -15.48 -52.99
CA ILE A 510 -2.58 -14.77 -52.25
C ILE A 510 -2.70 -15.36 -50.84
N THR A 511 -2.69 -16.70 -50.75
CA THR A 511 -2.70 -17.45 -49.49
C THR A 511 -1.51 -17.05 -48.59
N ALA A 512 -0.32 -16.91 -49.17
CA ALA A 512 0.89 -16.46 -48.47
C ALA A 512 0.78 -15.01 -47.99
N ILE A 513 0.37 -14.08 -48.85
CA ILE A 513 0.26 -12.64 -48.54
C ILE A 513 -0.82 -12.37 -47.47
N THR A 514 -1.89 -13.17 -47.42
CA THR A 514 -3.04 -12.89 -46.53
C THR A 514 -3.08 -13.73 -45.26
N LEU A 515 -2.91 -15.06 -45.34
CA LEU A 515 -3.07 -15.94 -44.18
C LEU A 515 -1.75 -16.17 -43.46
N VAL A 516 -0.69 -16.50 -44.19
CA VAL A 516 0.63 -16.80 -43.62
C VAL A 516 1.27 -15.55 -43.04
N ALA A 517 1.36 -14.47 -43.82
CA ALA A 517 1.99 -13.21 -43.38
C ALA A 517 1.26 -12.54 -42.20
N LEU A 518 -0.07 -12.65 -42.14
CA LEU A 518 -0.86 -12.16 -41.00
C LEU A 518 -0.60 -12.98 -39.74
N GLY A 519 -0.52 -14.31 -39.87
CA GLY A 519 -0.20 -15.21 -38.76
C GLY A 519 1.18 -14.96 -38.14
N THR A 520 2.21 -14.73 -38.97
CA THR A 520 3.58 -14.46 -38.48
C THR A 520 3.74 -13.04 -37.91
N SER A 521 3.06 -12.03 -38.47
CA SER A 521 3.22 -10.62 -38.08
C SER A 521 2.32 -10.18 -36.92
N MET A 522 1.27 -10.94 -36.60
CA MET A 522 0.32 -10.60 -35.53
C MET A 522 0.98 -10.53 -34.13
N PRO A 523 1.82 -11.48 -33.68
CA PRO A 523 2.50 -11.40 -32.39
C PRO A 523 3.39 -10.15 -32.26
N ASP A 524 4.13 -9.82 -33.32
CA ASP A 524 4.96 -8.62 -33.37
C ASP A 524 4.13 -7.34 -33.30
N THR A 525 2.97 -7.31 -33.95
CA THR A 525 2.04 -6.17 -33.90
C THR A 525 1.53 -5.93 -32.47
N PHE A 526 1.12 -6.98 -31.76
CA PHE A 526 0.65 -6.86 -30.38
C PHE A 526 1.76 -6.56 -29.37
N ALA A 527 2.97 -7.11 -29.58
CA ALA A 527 4.16 -6.76 -28.77
C ALA A 527 4.52 -5.28 -28.92
N SER A 528 4.56 -4.78 -30.16
CA SER A 528 4.87 -3.39 -30.48
C SER A 528 3.82 -2.42 -29.92
N LYS A 529 2.53 -2.76 -30.08
CA LYS A 529 1.42 -2.03 -29.44
C LYS A 529 1.58 -1.96 -27.92
N THR A 530 1.97 -3.07 -27.27
CA THR A 530 2.09 -3.14 -25.81
C THR A 530 3.23 -2.24 -25.32
N ALA A 531 4.40 -2.32 -25.97
CA ALA A 531 5.53 -1.42 -25.68
C ALA A 531 5.13 0.06 -25.86
N ALA A 532 4.47 0.42 -26.98
CA ALA A 532 4.03 1.79 -27.26
C ALA A 532 2.89 2.33 -26.35
N VAL A 533 2.32 1.51 -25.47
CA VAL A 533 1.32 1.91 -24.47
C VAL A 533 1.91 1.96 -23.06
N MET A 534 2.92 1.15 -22.77
CA MET A 534 3.55 1.04 -21.46
C MET A 534 4.78 1.95 -21.30
N GLU A 535 5.47 2.27 -22.38
CA GLU A 535 6.62 3.17 -22.34
C GLU A 535 6.26 4.62 -22.64
N LYS A 536 7.03 5.54 -22.05
CA LYS A 536 6.92 6.99 -22.28
C LYS A 536 7.30 7.40 -23.72
N THR A 537 8.12 6.59 -24.40
CA THR A 537 8.49 6.77 -25.81
C THR A 537 8.18 5.49 -26.58
N ALA A 538 8.09 5.58 -27.92
CA ALA A 538 7.76 4.44 -28.77
C ALA A 538 8.98 3.68 -29.31
N ASP A 539 10.19 3.97 -28.81
CA ASP A 539 11.45 3.52 -29.40
C ASP A 539 11.57 1.99 -29.37
N SER A 540 11.11 1.34 -28.29
CA SER A 540 11.06 -0.13 -28.21
C SER A 540 10.08 -0.75 -29.22
N SER A 541 8.97 -0.08 -29.53
CA SER A 541 8.02 -0.49 -30.57
C SER A 541 8.65 -0.38 -31.96
N VAL A 542 9.26 0.76 -32.28
CA VAL A 542 9.94 0.98 -33.57
C VAL A 542 11.10 -0.01 -33.76
N GLY A 543 11.92 -0.20 -32.72
CA GLY A 543 13.02 -1.16 -32.72
C GLY A 543 12.57 -2.62 -32.85
N ASN A 544 11.40 -2.99 -32.30
CA ASN A 544 10.83 -4.33 -32.45
C ASN A 544 10.35 -4.60 -33.89
N VAL A 545 9.63 -3.65 -34.49
CA VAL A 545 9.15 -3.77 -35.89
C VAL A 545 10.34 -3.80 -36.87
N ASN A 546 11.28 -2.87 -36.73
CA ASN A 546 12.44 -2.81 -37.62
C ASN A 546 13.34 -4.06 -37.48
N GLY A 547 13.55 -4.55 -36.25
CA GLY A 547 14.31 -5.76 -36.00
C GLY A 547 13.70 -7.01 -36.63
N SER A 548 12.38 -7.21 -36.48
CA SER A 548 11.69 -8.37 -37.07
C SER A 548 11.74 -8.34 -38.60
N ASN A 549 11.41 -7.19 -39.22
CA ASN A 549 11.48 -7.02 -40.67
C ASN A 549 12.91 -7.21 -41.22
N SER A 550 13.92 -6.68 -40.52
CA SER A 550 15.33 -6.86 -40.91
C SER A 550 15.75 -8.34 -40.87
N VAL A 551 15.37 -9.09 -39.83
CA VAL A 551 15.66 -10.53 -39.74
C VAL A 551 14.94 -11.30 -40.85
N ASN A 552 13.66 -11.02 -41.11
CA ASN A 552 12.89 -11.68 -42.16
C ASN A 552 13.49 -11.45 -43.56
N VAL A 553 13.98 -10.25 -43.86
CA VAL A 553 14.62 -9.94 -45.15
C VAL A 553 16.04 -10.50 -45.22
N PHE A 554 16.93 -10.14 -44.29
CA PHE A 554 18.35 -10.47 -44.40
C PHE A 554 18.68 -11.92 -44.06
N LEU A 555 18.06 -12.49 -43.00
CA LEU A 555 18.29 -13.88 -42.60
C LEU A 555 17.25 -14.84 -43.19
N GLY A 556 15.99 -14.40 -43.38
CA GLY A 556 14.93 -15.23 -43.96
C GLY A 556 15.02 -15.41 -45.47
N LEU A 557 15.36 -14.37 -46.24
CA LEU A 557 15.53 -14.43 -47.70
C LEU A 557 17.00 -14.35 -48.12
N GLY A 558 17.73 -13.36 -47.60
CA GLY A 558 19.10 -13.07 -48.01
C GLY A 558 20.09 -14.21 -47.77
N LEU A 559 20.08 -14.81 -46.57
CA LEU A 559 21.00 -15.91 -46.23
C LEU A 559 20.74 -17.19 -47.06
N PRO A 560 19.50 -17.69 -47.24
CA PRO A 560 19.24 -18.80 -48.16
C PRO A 560 19.65 -18.51 -49.60
N TRP A 561 19.38 -17.31 -50.12
CA TRP A 561 19.79 -16.93 -51.48
C TRP A 561 21.32 -16.85 -51.63
N LEU A 562 22.03 -16.34 -50.62
CA LEU A 562 23.50 -16.33 -50.58
C LEU A 562 24.06 -17.75 -50.59
N LEU A 563 23.55 -18.63 -49.72
CA LEU A 563 23.98 -20.03 -49.64
C LEU A 563 23.69 -20.80 -50.95
N ALA A 564 22.51 -20.59 -51.54
CA ALA A 564 22.14 -21.17 -52.83
C ALA A 564 23.05 -20.67 -53.96
N SER A 565 23.31 -19.37 -54.03
CA SER A 565 24.20 -18.77 -55.04
C SER A 565 25.62 -19.36 -54.96
N ILE A 566 26.19 -19.46 -53.75
CA ILE A 566 27.50 -20.09 -53.53
C ILE A 566 27.48 -21.58 -53.91
N TYR A 567 26.43 -22.32 -53.53
CA TYR A 567 26.30 -23.73 -53.87
C TYR A 567 26.25 -23.98 -55.38
N HIS A 568 25.46 -23.19 -56.11
CA HIS A 568 25.32 -23.30 -57.56
C HIS A 568 26.62 -22.93 -58.28
N GLU A 569 27.29 -21.85 -57.86
CA GLU A 569 28.60 -21.44 -58.40
C GLU A 569 29.65 -22.55 -58.22
N VAL A 570 29.74 -23.15 -57.02
CA VAL A 570 30.64 -24.29 -56.73
C VAL A 570 30.28 -25.54 -57.55
N LYS A 571 29.04 -25.67 -58.02
CA LYS A 571 28.58 -26.73 -58.94
C LYS A 571 28.72 -26.37 -60.42
N GLY A 572 29.22 -25.18 -60.76
CA GLY A 572 29.38 -24.72 -62.14
C GLY A 572 28.07 -24.32 -62.84
N GLY A 573 27.05 -23.88 -62.07
CA GLY A 573 25.78 -23.38 -62.59
C GLY A 573 25.41 -22.02 -61.98
N SER A 574 24.47 -21.31 -62.59
CA SER A 574 23.95 -20.05 -62.06
C SER A 574 22.67 -20.25 -61.25
N PHE A 575 22.49 -19.43 -60.20
CA PHE A 575 21.25 -19.36 -59.42
C PHE A 575 20.44 -18.14 -59.87
N MET A 576 19.32 -18.38 -60.55
CA MET A 576 18.41 -17.34 -61.07
C MET A 576 17.06 -17.42 -60.37
N VAL A 577 16.58 -16.30 -59.83
CA VAL A 577 15.27 -16.19 -59.18
C VAL A 577 14.38 -15.26 -60.01
N PRO A 578 13.22 -15.73 -60.53
CA PRO A 578 12.29 -14.86 -61.25
C PRO A 578 11.62 -13.87 -60.29
N ALA A 579 11.36 -12.65 -60.78
CA ALA A 579 10.78 -11.57 -59.98
C ALA A 579 9.24 -11.56 -59.99
N ASP A 580 8.60 -12.22 -60.96
CA ASP A 580 7.15 -12.40 -61.10
C ASP A 580 6.32 -11.15 -60.73
N SER A 581 5.32 -11.30 -59.86
CA SER A 581 4.43 -10.21 -59.39
C SER A 581 5.05 -9.33 -58.28
N LEU A 582 6.26 -9.66 -57.80
CA LEU A 582 6.90 -8.99 -56.66
C LEU A 582 7.16 -7.51 -56.94
N GLY A 583 7.61 -7.16 -58.15
CA GLY A 583 7.97 -5.78 -58.52
C GLY A 583 6.81 -4.80 -58.36
N PHE A 584 5.60 -5.18 -58.79
CA PHE A 584 4.39 -4.36 -58.61
C PHE A 584 4.02 -4.22 -57.13
N SER A 585 4.07 -5.33 -56.37
CA SER A 585 3.76 -5.31 -54.94
C SER A 585 4.75 -4.43 -54.15
N VAL A 586 6.04 -4.42 -54.51
CA VAL A 586 7.06 -3.53 -53.92
C VAL A 586 6.79 -2.06 -54.25
N VAL A 587 6.39 -1.73 -55.48
CA VAL A 587 6.02 -0.36 -55.86
C VAL A 587 4.77 0.11 -55.10
N LEU A 588 3.74 -0.72 -55.03
CA LEU A 588 2.51 -0.40 -54.30
C LEU A 588 2.75 -0.23 -52.79
N TYR A 589 3.57 -1.11 -52.20
CA TYR A 589 4.03 -0.98 -50.81
C TYR A 589 4.81 0.32 -50.59
N SER A 590 5.70 0.69 -51.52
CA SER A 590 6.49 1.93 -51.43
C SER A 590 5.61 3.18 -51.43
N ILE A 591 4.57 3.22 -52.29
CA ILE A 591 3.58 4.31 -52.31
C ILE A 591 2.83 4.38 -50.98
N ALA A 592 2.33 3.24 -50.48
CA ALA A 592 1.64 3.18 -49.20
C ALA A 592 2.53 3.62 -48.02
N ALA A 593 3.81 3.23 -48.03
CA ALA A 593 4.80 3.61 -47.03
C ALA A 593 5.09 5.12 -47.05
N VAL A 594 5.23 5.74 -48.24
CA VAL A 594 5.39 7.21 -48.36
C VAL A 594 4.18 7.96 -47.80
N ILE A 595 2.95 7.51 -48.10
CA ILE A 595 1.72 8.11 -47.54
C ILE A 595 1.68 7.95 -46.01
N ALA A 596 2.03 6.77 -45.49
CA ALA A 596 2.06 6.49 -44.06
C ALA A 596 3.09 7.35 -43.31
N LEU A 597 4.33 7.40 -43.80
CA LEU A 597 5.40 8.22 -43.24
C LEU A 597 5.06 9.72 -43.27
N THR A 598 4.53 10.21 -44.40
CA THR A 598 4.06 11.61 -44.53
C THR A 598 2.98 11.91 -43.49
N THR A 599 2.04 10.99 -43.29
CA THR A 599 0.98 11.14 -42.27
C THR A 599 1.56 11.22 -40.84
N LEU A 600 2.57 10.40 -40.51
CA LEU A 600 3.23 10.44 -39.21
C LEU A 600 4.01 11.74 -39.00
N VAL A 601 4.77 12.20 -39.99
CA VAL A 601 5.51 13.47 -39.96
C VAL A 601 4.57 14.67 -39.80
N VAL A 602 3.45 14.69 -40.52
CA VAL A 602 2.41 15.73 -40.37
C VAL A 602 1.83 15.72 -38.94
N ARG A 603 1.54 14.53 -38.38
CA ARG A 603 1.01 14.41 -37.00
C ARG A 603 2.03 14.78 -35.92
N ARG A 604 3.33 14.58 -36.16
CA ARG A 604 4.44 15.06 -35.31
C ARG A 604 4.51 16.59 -35.30
N ASN A 605 4.37 17.21 -36.47
CA ASN A 605 4.63 18.64 -36.67
C ASN A 605 3.42 19.54 -36.38
N ILE A 606 2.20 18.99 -36.20
CA ILE A 606 1.01 19.75 -35.81
C ILE A 606 0.92 19.84 -34.27
N PRO A 607 1.03 21.02 -33.65
CA PRO A 607 1.06 21.15 -32.18
C PRO A 607 -0.22 20.68 -31.47
N SER A 608 -1.38 20.75 -32.15
CA SER A 608 -2.67 20.27 -31.60
C SER A 608 -2.84 18.75 -31.62
N ILE A 609 -1.92 18.01 -32.25
CA ILE A 609 -1.86 16.55 -32.25
C ILE A 609 -0.69 16.06 -31.40
N GLY A 610 0.48 16.68 -31.56
CA GLY A 610 1.62 16.56 -30.65
C GLY A 610 2.27 15.18 -30.55
N GLY A 611 2.03 14.27 -31.52
CA GLY A 611 2.57 12.91 -31.43
C GLY A 611 2.36 12.03 -32.66
N GLU A 612 3.40 11.27 -32.99
CA GLU A 612 3.41 10.26 -34.06
C GLU A 612 2.49 9.08 -33.71
N LEU A 613 2.54 8.62 -32.46
CA LEU A 613 1.73 7.54 -31.91
C LEU A 613 0.90 8.09 -30.74
N GLY A 614 -0.41 7.85 -30.74
CA GLY A 614 -1.33 8.44 -29.76
C GLY A 614 -1.93 9.78 -30.19
N GLY A 615 -1.94 10.77 -29.28
CA GLY A 615 -2.62 12.05 -29.46
C GLY A 615 -4.15 11.99 -29.28
N PRO A 616 -4.88 13.07 -29.59
CA PRO A 616 -6.32 13.19 -29.36
C PRO A 616 -7.15 12.12 -30.10
N LYS A 617 -8.30 11.74 -29.51
CA LYS A 617 -9.12 10.60 -29.99
C LYS A 617 -9.48 10.66 -31.48
N VAL A 618 -9.86 11.84 -31.99
CA VAL A 618 -10.32 12.01 -33.38
C VAL A 618 -9.18 11.85 -34.41
N PRO A 619 -8.07 12.61 -34.36
CA PRO A 619 -6.89 12.38 -35.21
C PRO A 619 -6.36 10.94 -35.17
N LYS A 620 -6.38 10.31 -33.99
CA LYS A 620 -5.95 8.91 -33.80
C LYS A 620 -6.84 7.93 -34.58
N ILE A 621 -8.16 8.11 -34.54
CA ILE A 621 -9.10 7.24 -35.28
C ILE A 621 -8.96 7.45 -36.79
N ILE A 622 -8.86 8.70 -37.26
CA ILE A 622 -8.73 9.03 -38.69
C ILE A 622 -7.44 8.42 -39.28
N SER A 623 -6.30 8.62 -38.61
CA SER A 623 -5.03 8.04 -39.07
C SER A 623 -5.01 6.50 -39.02
N SER A 624 -5.64 5.89 -38.00
CA SER A 624 -5.80 4.43 -37.94
C SER A 624 -6.64 3.91 -39.12
N ALA A 625 -7.75 4.57 -39.45
CA ALA A 625 -8.61 4.20 -40.57
C ALA A 625 -7.88 4.32 -41.93
N LEU A 626 -7.06 5.39 -42.11
CA LEU A 626 -6.22 5.55 -43.30
C LEU A 626 -5.23 4.39 -43.46
N PHE A 627 -4.50 4.02 -42.40
CA PHE A 627 -3.50 2.95 -42.48
C PHE A 627 -4.13 1.57 -42.74
N VAL A 628 -5.28 1.27 -42.12
CA VAL A 628 -6.06 0.05 -42.44
C VAL A 628 -6.53 0.07 -43.90
N THR A 629 -6.96 1.22 -44.41
CA THR A 629 -7.39 1.36 -45.82
C THR A 629 -6.22 1.13 -46.79
N LEU A 630 -5.04 1.70 -46.52
CA LEU A 630 -3.83 1.47 -47.33
C LEU A 630 -3.43 -0.01 -47.35
N TRP A 631 -3.53 -0.71 -46.22
CA TRP A 631 -3.26 -2.14 -46.13
C TRP A 631 -4.27 -3.00 -46.89
N VAL A 632 -5.57 -2.68 -46.81
CA VAL A 632 -6.62 -3.36 -47.59
C VAL A 632 -6.44 -3.12 -49.08
N LEU A 633 -6.11 -1.90 -49.51
CA LEU A 633 -5.81 -1.58 -50.91
C LEU A 633 -4.57 -2.32 -51.41
N TYR A 634 -3.52 -2.42 -50.59
CA TYR A 634 -2.33 -3.22 -50.90
C TYR A 634 -2.70 -4.68 -51.19
N ILE A 635 -3.41 -5.33 -50.26
CA ILE A 635 -3.85 -6.73 -50.45
C ILE A 635 -4.74 -6.87 -51.69
N LEU A 636 -5.70 -5.96 -51.89
CA LEU A 636 -6.65 -6.02 -52.99
C LEU A 636 -5.93 -5.95 -54.35
N PHE A 637 -5.05 -4.97 -54.56
CA PHE A 637 -4.37 -4.82 -55.85
C PHE A 637 -3.31 -5.91 -56.08
N SER A 638 -2.55 -6.33 -55.07
CA SER A 638 -1.64 -7.48 -55.21
C SER A 638 -2.39 -8.78 -55.53
N ALA A 639 -3.57 -9.02 -54.93
CA ALA A 639 -4.39 -10.19 -55.24
C ALA A 639 -5.03 -10.12 -56.63
N LEU A 640 -5.48 -8.94 -57.08
CA LEU A 640 -6.00 -8.74 -58.45
C LEU A 640 -4.91 -8.90 -59.51
N GLN A 641 -3.67 -8.49 -59.22
CA GLN A 641 -2.54 -8.71 -60.10
C GLN A 641 -2.14 -10.19 -60.17
N ALA A 642 -2.08 -10.89 -59.03
CA ALA A 642 -1.78 -12.33 -58.98
C ALA A 642 -2.78 -13.14 -59.84
N LYS A 643 -4.09 -12.88 -59.68
CA LYS A 643 -5.14 -13.48 -60.52
C LYS A 643 -5.15 -13.03 -62.00
N GLY A 644 -4.18 -12.24 -62.45
CA GLY A 644 -4.09 -11.75 -63.84
C GLY A 644 -5.18 -10.76 -64.26
N VAL A 645 -5.98 -10.24 -63.32
CA VAL A 645 -7.04 -9.26 -63.60
C VAL A 645 -6.44 -7.88 -63.92
N ILE A 646 -5.25 -7.60 -63.36
CA ILE A 646 -4.48 -6.37 -63.61
C ILE A 646 -3.08 -6.78 -64.09
N SER A 647 -2.74 -6.44 -65.33
CA SER A 647 -1.40 -6.65 -65.89
C SER A 647 -0.63 -5.32 -66.00
N ILE A 648 0.28 -5.08 -65.05
CA ILE A 648 1.18 -3.93 -65.04
C ILE A 648 2.61 -4.46 -64.98
N GLN A 649 3.35 -4.34 -66.08
CA GLN A 649 4.78 -4.67 -66.14
C GLN A 649 5.61 -3.46 -65.69
N ILE A 650 6.49 -3.66 -64.70
CA ILE A 650 7.41 -2.64 -64.20
C ILE A 650 8.85 -3.18 -64.27
N GLY A 651 9.46 -3.07 -65.45
CA GLY A 651 10.83 -3.54 -65.73
C GLY A 651 10.92 -5.07 -65.94
N ALA A 652 11.51 -5.62 -67.01
CA ALA A 652 12.21 -4.99 -68.14
C ALA A 652 11.76 -5.60 -69.49
N SER A 653 11.77 -4.77 -70.54
CA SER A 653 11.58 -5.19 -71.92
C SER A 653 12.93 -5.52 -72.58
N SER A 654 13.48 -6.71 -72.32
CA SER A 654 14.47 -7.39 -73.18
C SER A 654 14.73 -8.81 -72.64
N GLY A 655 14.55 -9.88 -73.40
CA GLY A 655 14.08 -9.95 -74.78
C GLY A 655 13.35 -11.27 -75.07
N LYS A 656 12.67 -11.30 -76.22
CA LYS A 656 12.35 -12.54 -76.91
C LYS A 656 13.56 -12.93 -77.76
N GLU A 657 14.08 -14.12 -77.57
CA GLU A 657 14.36 -15.10 -78.63
C GLU A 657 14.38 -16.51 -78.02
#